data_AF-A0A9E4MT53-F1
#
_entry.id   AF-A0A9E4MT53-F1
#
_cell.length_a   1.000
_cell.length_b   1.000
_cell.length_c   1.000
_cell.angle_alpha   90.00
_cell.angle_beta   90.00
_cell.angle_gamma   90.00
#
_symmetry.space_group_name_H-M   'P 1'
#
loop_
_entity.id
_entity.type
_entity.pdbx_description
1 polymer ?
#
loop_
_entity_poly.entity_id
_entity_poly.type
_entity_poly.pdbx_seq_one_letter_code
_entity_poly.pdbx_strand_id
1 'polypeptide(L)'
;MGLSKDYSKVPAWEHKATGYKTGEKVKSQGNIFMAHFWASSDPKDAIDPNKEGWRLYDELYDVTTTKKTERANIIAYIPTWRKKEGFKYDNEEMYRYITHGIIAFLMFSESHVGEFESKSLNEVNLIISDVVSTGHRNNTKILIALGGATDYGFLRLMERVGNNPADPILSQTVQKVVDFVKLHNLDGVDLDLECWWDKNSDSSKDQGGRPKSEGPHPAGRGLTEFAKQLKKAMPDQIFSAAVFATSWYGNNYDPELVNYLDWVGIMSYDLTGSWNASPVGPHTAIDQIRKQEPYIEEQQGEWPGGGNANNPILSVEESLWYWTNPFFTNWQGKGQNLKRNKIALAVPIYGYDFAYGKEPDDLSGQIAPGYKSIRYKDILSQFPDAHTAKNANIKVPGNTPRPPFVSAPGTYPYAHNIYFETPKTATDKLNFLKSVGAQGVIIWELCNDVWEEGKSIIKALYQNSGNPTTRVALPSKALEDGSSVEEGSIVGDGNFGKGDRYDTGIKPDVALNDGNVVVEVHQSQAANTLWYHVGKVEDDKINWGGSIKYDDGVQPSVAITNDGLVVEVHKSENFHTLYYHVGRVDGDKINWGKSHKYDDGVQPSVAITNDGLVVEVHKSENFDTLYYHVGRVDGDKINWGESHKYDDGVQPSVAITNDGLVVEVHKSENFDTLYYHVGRVDGDKINWGKSHKYDDGVQPSVAITNDGLVVEVHKSQSHDTLWYHGTGQVNNNTIDWDNEKSQNYSDGKVPKVACNGQLAVETHSEGSDKLLCSVLTLPAFRSNWIELHGDNSYCYCACNSTTDNKQRHASNKTMNVKEGAPYLYAVLTKDDDSIDFPTGAILTIEGPDGTKYDRDIQEENQLVIMSDSSVRCLIVKDPKPGDWKMTMTVPEGVGFHCECNTVPSKDVYDTINSTRRLHKRFIGIDDLLIGGSIVVGLVALLIPQAPIIGEGGLMGAMYAGLKPDTAAWVIKFMWSDPSKISPKRMNKYHAFIAKIAGVLNALADRLKNSGYEVFKKFAEYVEWFGKNFSKEEFDVVVEEGVPVDQLLFVYALVYFEVRHMTDAEEQNAVRHALWQCFLKKTFGADFATKIGNAHEDARPGSDADNKADEINNIKGQQLADRVKEPYLCFEGAREMWAAGELQTRTDLEGDPT
;
A
#
# COMPACT_ATOMS: atom_id res chain seq x y z
N MET A 1 30.33 -6.85 -34.14
CA MET A 1 29.83 -5.75 -34.98
C MET A 1 30.42 -5.75 -36.38
N GLY A 2 29.60 -6.02 -37.41
CA GLY A 2 29.98 -5.84 -38.80
C GLY A 2 29.93 -4.38 -39.26
N LEU A 3 31.01 -3.88 -39.85
CA LEU A 3 31.01 -2.60 -40.58
C LEU A 3 31.22 -2.86 -42.08
N SER A 4 30.63 -2.04 -42.95
CA SER A 4 30.70 -2.20 -44.40
C SER A 4 32.14 -2.31 -44.93
N LYS A 5 33.10 -1.62 -44.27
CA LYS A 5 34.54 -1.66 -44.54
C LYS A 5 35.17 -3.05 -44.27
N ASP A 6 34.71 -3.74 -43.23
CA ASP A 6 35.22 -5.06 -42.83
C ASP A 6 34.82 -6.13 -43.86
N TYR A 7 33.77 -5.85 -44.61
CA TYR A 7 33.25 -6.67 -45.70
C TYR A 7 33.52 -6.06 -47.08
N SER A 8 34.56 -5.23 -47.25
CA SER A 8 34.90 -4.58 -48.54
C SER A 8 35.06 -5.56 -49.71
N LYS A 9 35.47 -6.80 -49.45
CA LYS A 9 35.62 -7.87 -50.46
C LYS A 9 34.34 -8.66 -50.76
N VAL A 10 33.27 -8.45 -49.99
CA VAL A 10 31.98 -9.09 -50.24
C VAL A 10 31.21 -8.25 -51.26
N PRO A 11 30.85 -8.80 -52.44
CA PRO A 11 30.14 -8.06 -53.49
C PRO A 11 28.69 -7.77 -53.11
N ALA A 12 28.07 -6.77 -53.76
CA ALA A 12 26.61 -6.63 -53.75
C ALA A 12 25.96 -7.86 -54.37
N TRP A 13 24.75 -8.22 -53.92
CA TRP A 13 23.99 -9.26 -54.59
C TRP A 13 23.68 -8.84 -56.04
N GLU A 14 23.85 -9.78 -56.96
CA GLU A 14 23.47 -9.67 -58.36
C GLU A 14 22.85 -11.00 -58.80
N HIS A 15 21.94 -10.96 -59.77
CA HIS A 15 21.36 -12.18 -60.29
C HIS A 15 22.40 -12.99 -61.08
N LYS A 16 22.69 -14.22 -60.63
CA LYS A 16 23.56 -15.19 -61.32
C LYS A 16 22.77 -16.39 -61.79
N ALA A 17 22.78 -16.67 -63.10
CA ALA A 17 22.10 -17.85 -63.67
C ALA A 17 22.62 -19.18 -63.08
N THR A 18 23.87 -19.22 -62.62
CA THR A 18 24.48 -20.38 -61.95
C THR A 18 24.18 -20.46 -60.46
N GLY A 19 23.56 -19.43 -59.88
CA GLY A 19 23.43 -19.24 -58.43
C GLY A 19 24.77 -19.03 -57.71
N TYR A 20 24.68 -18.96 -56.39
CA TYR A 20 25.78 -18.86 -55.43
C TYR A 20 25.99 -20.20 -54.72
N LYS A 21 27.25 -20.57 -54.46
CA LYS A 21 27.64 -21.82 -53.79
C LYS A 21 27.74 -21.65 -52.28
N THR A 22 27.70 -22.76 -51.55
CA THR A 22 27.89 -22.80 -50.09
C THR A 22 29.10 -21.97 -49.65
N GLY A 23 28.90 -21.09 -48.67
CA GLY A 23 29.92 -20.23 -48.10
C GLY A 23 30.14 -18.91 -48.84
N GLU A 24 29.62 -18.75 -50.07
CA GLU A 24 29.66 -17.47 -50.77
C GLU A 24 28.79 -16.43 -50.05
N LYS A 25 29.30 -15.19 -50.00
CA LYS A 25 28.65 -14.08 -49.29
C LYS A 25 28.27 -12.97 -50.26
N VAL A 26 27.18 -12.28 -49.94
CA VAL A 26 26.71 -11.10 -50.67
C VAL A 26 26.22 -10.02 -49.71
N LYS A 27 26.29 -8.76 -50.14
CA LYS A 27 25.66 -7.61 -49.48
C LYS A 27 24.27 -7.39 -50.07
N SER A 28 23.24 -7.33 -49.23
CA SER A 28 21.89 -6.90 -49.62
C SER A 28 21.21 -6.23 -48.43
N GLN A 29 20.45 -5.14 -48.66
CA GLN A 29 19.66 -4.45 -47.64
C GLN A 29 20.41 -4.14 -46.31
N GLY A 30 21.67 -3.72 -46.39
CA GLY A 30 22.48 -3.43 -45.19
C GLY A 30 22.93 -4.67 -44.39
N ASN A 31 22.82 -5.87 -44.95
CA ASN A 31 23.19 -7.13 -44.30
C ASN A 31 24.19 -7.90 -45.17
N ILE A 32 24.94 -8.80 -44.53
CA ILE A 32 25.73 -9.85 -45.17
C ILE A 32 24.93 -11.13 -45.11
N PHE A 33 24.66 -11.70 -46.29
CA PHE A 33 24.05 -13.01 -46.43
C PHE A 33 25.11 -14.02 -46.85
N MET A 34 25.03 -15.22 -46.29
CA MET A 34 25.86 -16.35 -46.70
C MET A 34 24.97 -17.46 -47.26
N ALA A 35 25.34 -17.99 -48.42
CA ALA A 35 24.69 -19.15 -48.99
C ALA A 35 25.06 -20.38 -48.14
N HIS A 36 24.07 -21.02 -47.52
CA HIS A 36 24.27 -22.21 -46.70
C HIS A 36 24.37 -23.49 -47.56
N PHE A 37 23.64 -23.51 -48.67
CA PHE A 37 23.81 -24.47 -49.77
C PHE A 37 23.91 -23.70 -51.09
N TRP A 38 23.14 -24.08 -52.10
CA TRP A 38 22.95 -23.28 -53.32
C TRP A 38 21.86 -22.21 -53.12
N ALA A 39 22.13 -20.97 -53.54
CA ALA A 39 21.18 -19.85 -53.43
C ALA A 39 21.15 -19.01 -54.71
N SER A 40 19.97 -18.67 -55.21
CA SER A 40 19.83 -17.90 -56.49
C SER A 40 18.84 -16.75 -56.43
N SER A 41 17.91 -16.76 -55.47
CA SER A 41 16.98 -15.65 -55.24
C SER A 41 17.71 -14.41 -54.69
N ASP A 42 17.07 -13.25 -54.79
CA ASP A 42 17.49 -12.06 -54.03
C ASP A 42 17.30 -12.37 -52.54
N PRO A 43 18.34 -12.23 -51.69
CA PRO A 43 18.21 -12.47 -50.25
C PRO A 43 17.06 -11.69 -49.60
N LYS A 44 16.70 -10.51 -50.12
CA LYS A 44 15.59 -9.72 -49.57
C LYS A 44 14.21 -10.34 -49.82
N ASP A 45 14.11 -11.16 -50.87
CA ASP A 45 12.87 -11.81 -51.33
C ASP A 45 12.85 -13.30 -50.97
N ALA A 46 13.88 -13.82 -50.26
CA ALA A 46 13.96 -15.20 -49.83
C ALA A 46 12.97 -15.47 -48.69
N ILE A 47 11.83 -16.08 -49.02
CA ILE A 47 10.74 -16.32 -48.08
C ILE A 47 11.03 -17.53 -47.20
N ASP A 48 11.63 -18.59 -47.76
CA ASP A 48 11.97 -19.84 -47.08
C ASP A 48 13.49 -20.11 -47.09
N PRO A 49 14.21 -19.81 -46.02
CA PRO A 49 15.65 -20.02 -45.96
C PRO A 49 16.05 -21.49 -46.17
N ASN A 50 15.18 -22.46 -45.89
CA ASN A 50 15.48 -23.88 -46.11
C ASN A 50 15.35 -24.30 -47.59
N LYS A 51 14.76 -23.47 -48.45
CA LYS A 51 14.66 -23.69 -49.90
C LYS A 51 15.54 -22.74 -50.71
N GLU A 52 15.62 -21.48 -50.29
CA GLU A 52 16.36 -20.42 -51.00
C GLU A 52 17.84 -20.33 -50.59
N GLY A 53 18.24 -20.97 -49.48
CA GLY A 53 19.64 -21.16 -49.10
C GLY A 53 20.35 -19.98 -48.45
N TRP A 54 19.78 -18.77 -48.43
CA TRP A 54 20.38 -17.62 -47.76
C TRP A 54 20.24 -17.69 -46.23
N ARG A 55 21.31 -17.36 -45.50
CA ARG A 55 21.30 -17.11 -44.05
C ARG A 55 21.90 -15.74 -43.75
N LEU A 56 21.33 -15.04 -42.77
CA LEU A 56 21.98 -13.86 -42.21
C LEU A 56 23.34 -14.29 -41.64
N TYR A 57 24.39 -13.60 -42.06
CA TYR A 57 25.76 -13.81 -41.59
C TYR A 57 26.22 -12.67 -40.70
N ASP A 58 25.90 -11.43 -41.07
CA ASP A 58 26.19 -10.24 -40.28
C ASP A 58 25.24 -9.11 -40.66
N GLU A 59 25.09 -8.13 -39.77
CA GLU A 59 24.42 -6.87 -40.06
C GLU A 59 25.47 -5.76 -40.18
N LEU A 60 25.33 -4.89 -41.18
CA LEU A 60 26.26 -3.78 -41.39
C LEU A 60 25.75 -2.53 -40.68
N TYR A 61 26.12 -2.36 -39.42
CA TYR A 61 25.58 -1.32 -38.54
C TYR A 61 25.87 0.12 -38.96
N ASP A 62 26.85 0.34 -39.84
CA ASP A 62 27.17 1.65 -40.41
C ASP A 62 26.26 2.06 -41.57
N VAL A 63 25.54 1.10 -42.17
CA VAL A 63 24.61 1.36 -43.29
C VAL A 63 23.16 1.03 -42.93
N THR A 64 22.92 0.19 -41.90
CA THR A 64 21.58 -0.03 -41.37
C THR A 64 21.14 1.20 -40.58
N THR A 65 20.22 1.98 -41.16
CA THR A 65 19.76 3.23 -40.55
C THR A 65 18.87 2.96 -39.34
N THR A 66 19.36 3.30 -38.14
CA THR A 66 18.55 3.34 -36.92
C THR A 66 18.82 4.66 -36.21
N LYS A 67 17.78 5.24 -35.59
CA LYS A 67 17.97 6.43 -34.75
C LYS A 67 18.72 5.96 -33.50
N LYS A 68 19.92 6.47 -33.30
CA LYS A 68 20.74 6.17 -32.11
C LYS A 68 20.00 6.62 -30.84
N THR A 69 20.18 5.86 -29.78
CA THR A 69 19.66 6.20 -28.46
C THR A 69 20.60 7.18 -27.78
N GLU A 70 20.15 8.41 -27.56
CA GLU A 70 20.94 9.44 -26.90
C GLU A 70 21.04 9.17 -25.38
N ARG A 71 19.89 8.88 -24.75
CA ARG A 71 19.74 8.54 -23.34
C ARG A 71 19.19 7.13 -23.20
N ALA A 72 19.98 6.24 -22.61
CA ALA A 72 19.61 4.85 -22.39
C ALA A 72 18.93 4.65 -21.03
N ASN A 73 17.93 3.77 -20.98
CA ASN A 73 17.38 3.27 -19.73
C ASN A 73 18.37 2.30 -19.07
N ILE A 74 18.62 2.51 -17.79
CA ILE A 74 19.34 1.59 -16.90
C ILE A 74 18.29 0.97 -15.99
N ILE A 75 17.95 -0.29 -16.22
CA ILE A 75 16.81 -0.97 -15.58
C ILE A 75 17.39 -2.09 -14.71
N ALA A 76 17.06 -2.15 -13.42
CA ALA A 76 17.64 -3.15 -12.52
C ALA A 76 16.59 -3.88 -11.69
N TYR A 77 16.71 -5.21 -11.61
CA TYR A 77 15.92 -6.03 -10.70
C TYR A 77 16.40 -5.87 -9.26
N ILE A 78 15.44 -5.75 -8.35
CA ILE A 78 15.59 -5.55 -6.91
C ILE A 78 15.03 -6.80 -6.22
N PRO A 79 15.89 -7.68 -5.68
CA PRO A 79 15.43 -8.94 -5.11
C PRO A 79 14.76 -8.77 -3.76
N THR A 80 13.64 -9.46 -3.51
CA THR A 80 12.98 -9.48 -2.19
C THR A 80 13.74 -10.30 -1.15
N TRP A 81 14.53 -11.30 -1.57
CA TRP A 81 15.11 -12.32 -0.70
C TRP A 81 16.40 -11.93 0.04
N ARG A 82 16.90 -10.70 -0.12
CA ARG A 82 18.21 -10.29 0.45
C ARG A 82 18.13 -9.58 1.79
N LYS A 83 16.94 -9.43 2.39
CA LYS A 83 16.75 -8.75 3.67
C LYS A 83 17.55 -9.40 4.80
N LYS A 84 17.61 -10.75 4.83
CA LYS A 84 18.39 -11.51 5.82
C LYS A 84 19.91 -11.33 5.70
N GLU A 85 20.40 -10.97 4.52
CA GLU A 85 21.81 -10.67 4.28
C GLU A 85 22.18 -9.22 4.68
N GLY A 86 21.22 -8.45 5.22
CA GLY A 86 21.42 -7.05 5.58
C GLY A 86 21.46 -6.09 4.38
N PHE A 87 20.88 -6.49 3.24
CA PHE A 87 20.76 -5.59 2.09
C PHE A 87 19.85 -4.41 2.43
N LYS A 88 20.36 -3.20 2.20
CA LYS A 88 19.69 -1.93 2.52
C LYS A 88 18.86 -1.44 1.34
N TYR A 89 17.56 -1.68 1.37
CA TYR A 89 16.62 -1.28 0.32
C TYR A 89 16.37 0.24 0.26
N ASP A 90 16.76 0.98 1.30
CA ASP A 90 16.69 2.43 1.44
C ASP A 90 17.99 3.15 1.00
N ASN A 91 18.98 2.42 0.46
CA ASN A 91 20.24 3.02 0.03
C ASN A 91 20.04 3.87 -1.25
N GLU A 92 19.90 5.18 -1.04
CA GLU A 92 19.72 6.18 -2.10
C GLU A 92 20.76 6.13 -3.20
N GLU A 93 22.02 5.80 -2.88
CA GLU A 93 23.09 5.76 -3.86
C GLU A 93 22.76 4.82 -5.02
N MET A 94 22.13 3.68 -4.73
CA MET A 94 21.77 2.70 -5.75
C MET A 94 20.77 3.24 -6.76
N TYR A 95 19.76 3.97 -6.27
CA TYR A 95 18.68 4.53 -7.08
C TYR A 95 19.16 5.70 -7.95
N ARG A 96 20.17 6.45 -7.53
CA ARG A 96 20.75 7.54 -8.34
C ARG A 96 21.39 7.06 -9.65
N TYR A 97 21.81 5.79 -9.71
CA TYR A 97 22.47 5.19 -10.86
C TYR A 97 21.59 4.23 -11.67
N ILE A 98 20.29 4.21 -11.42
CA ILE A 98 19.33 3.50 -12.27
C ILE A 98 18.23 4.46 -12.73
N THR A 99 17.57 4.08 -13.81
CA THR A 99 16.42 4.81 -14.35
C THR A 99 15.11 4.18 -13.90
N HIS A 100 15.11 2.85 -13.79
CA HIS A 100 13.98 2.04 -13.38
C HIS A 100 14.46 0.92 -12.45
N GLY A 101 13.76 0.71 -11.35
CA GLY A 101 13.91 -0.46 -10.48
C GLY A 101 12.72 -1.40 -10.67
N ILE A 102 12.95 -2.72 -10.69
CA ILE A 102 11.90 -3.73 -10.82
C ILE A 102 11.96 -4.65 -9.61
N ILE A 103 10.93 -4.64 -8.75
CA ILE A 103 10.87 -5.51 -7.57
C ILE A 103 10.61 -6.95 -8.02
N ALA A 104 11.50 -7.87 -7.63
CA ALA A 104 11.43 -9.31 -7.94
C ALA A 104 11.19 -10.12 -6.66
N PHE A 105 10.07 -10.83 -6.48
CA PHE A 105 8.92 -10.98 -7.37
C PHE A 105 7.59 -11.07 -6.60
N LEU A 106 6.50 -10.66 -7.25
CA LEU A 106 5.15 -11.00 -6.84
C LEU A 106 4.65 -12.19 -7.68
N MET A 107 4.47 -13.35 -7.05
CA MET A 107 4.17 -14.61 -7.74
C MET A 107 2.70 -15.00 -7.63
N PHE A 108 2.26 -15.98 -8.43
CA PHE A 108 0.90 -16.52 -8.43
C PHE A 108 0.81 -17.92 -7.81
N SER A 109 -0.33 -18.21 -7.17
CA SER A 109 -0.59 -19.49 -6.54
C SER A 109 -0.80 -20.61 -7.56
N GLU A 110 -0.04 -21.71 -7.43
CA GLU A 110 -0.29 -22.94 -8.19
C GLU A 110 -1.63 -23.59 -7.82
N SER A 111 -2.05 -23.50 -6.55
CA SER A 111 -3.27 -24.15 -6.04
C SER A 111 -4.53 -23.31 -6.28
N HIS A 112 -4.43 -21.99 -6.17
CA HIS A 112 -5.53 -21.06 -6.39
C HIS A 112 -5.22 -20.14 -7.58
N VAL A 113 -5.44 -20.65 -8.79
CA VAL A 113 -5.11 -19.94 -10.05
C VAL A 113 -5.74 -18.55 -10.05
N GLY A 114 -4.94 -17.53 -10.34
CA GLY A 114 -5.36 -16.12 -10.39
C GLY A 114 -5.20 -15.36 -9.06
N GLU A 115 -4.84 -16.02 -7.98
CA GLU A 115 -4.47 -15.43 -6.68
C GLU A 115 -2.95 -15.27 -6.55
N PHE A 116 -2.50 -14.28 -5.78
CA PHE A 116 -1.09 -14.13 -5.43
C PHE A 116 -0.64 -15.26 -4.49
N GLU A 117 0.61 -15.68 -4.62
CA GLU A 117 1.24 -16.64 -3.71
C GLU A 117 1.64 -15.92 -2.41
N SER A 118 1.17 -16.44 -1.27
CA SER A 118 1.24 -15.76 0.02
C SER A 118 2.66 -15.47 0.49
N LYS A 119 3.63 -16.37 0.24
CA LYS A 119 5.03 -16.16 0.64
C LYS A 119 5.65 -15.01 -0.14
N SER A 120 5.50 -14.98 -1.46
CA SER A 120 6.00 -13.92 -2.33
C SER A 120 5.37 -12.56 -1.99
N LEU A 121 4.05 -12.53 -1.74
CA LEU A 121 3.34 -11.33 -1.32
C LEU A 121 3.90 -10.79 0.02
N ASN A 122 4.16 -11.66 0.99
CA ASN A 122 4.77 -11.27 2.26
C ASN A 122 6.19 -10.73 2.07
N GLU A 123 7.00 -11.38 1.23
CA GLU A 123 8.37 -10.94 0.93
C GLU A 123 8.41 -9.57 0.23
N VAL A 124 7.49 -9.31 -0.70
CA VAL A 124 7.32 -7.99 -1.33
C VAL A 124 6.88 -6.95 -0.30
N ASN A 125 5.88 -7.24 0.52
CA ASN A 125 5.36 -6.32 1.55
C ASN A 125 6.43 -5.89 2.56
N LEU A 126 7.45 -6.72 2.80
CA LEU A 126 8.55 -6.39 3.71
C LEU A 126 9.51 -5.32 3.18
N ILE A 127 9.50 -5.01 1.88
CA ILE A 127 10.50 -4.11 1.26
C ILE A 127 9.90 -3.03 0.37
N ILE A 128 8.64 -3.20 -0.08
CA ILE A 128 8.06 -2.38 -1.15
C ILE A 128 8.01 -0.89 -0.80
N SER A 129 7.76 -0.55 0.47
CA SER A 129 7.75 0.84 0.93
C SER A 129 9.13 1.50 0.79
N ASP A 130 10.19 0.86 1.30
CA ASP A 130 11.57 1.36 1.22
C ASP A 130 12.00 1.57 -0.24
N VAL A 131 11.67 0.60 -1.10
CA VAL A 131 12.06 0.61 -2.52
C VAL A 131 11.31 1.69 -3.29
N VAL A 132 9.99 1.78 -3.15
CA VAL A 132 9.17 2.76 -3.88
C VAL A 132 9.51 4.18 -3.43
N SER A 133 9.53 4.43 -2.12
CA SER A 133 9.81 5.76 -1.56
C SER A 133 11.21 6.25 -1.94
N THR A 134 12.24 5.41 -1.76
CA THR A 134 13.63 5.78 -2.07
C THR A 134 13.86 5.91 -3.57
N GLY A 135 13.24 5.03 -4.36
CA GLY A 135 13.24 5.12 -5.82
C GLY A 135 12.67 6.44 -6.31
N HIS A 136 11.45 6.78 -5.88
CA HIS A 136 10.75 8.00 -6.27
C HIS A 136 11.49 9.27 -5.85
N ARG A 137 12.01 9.32 -4.62
CA ARG A 137 12.86 10.44 -4.15
C ARG A 137 14.05 10.68 -5.08
N ASN A 138 14.64 9.61 -5.62
CA ASN A 138 15.75 9.67 -6.56
C ASN A 138 15.32 9.72 -8.04
N ASN A 139 14.05 10.04 -8.33
CA ASN A 139 13.47 10.08 -9.68
C ASN A 139 13.68 8.77 -10.47
N THR A 140 13.64 7.65 -9.76
CA THR A 140 13.68 6.29 -10.32
C THR A 140 12.27 5.75 -10.37
N LYS A 141 11.89 5.21 -11.53
CA LYS A 141 10.60 4.56 -11.72
C LYS A 141 10.62 3.16 -11.14
N ILE A 142 9.63 2.79 -10.33
CA ILE A 142 9.60 1.51 -9.63
C ILE A 142 8.44 0.66 -10.13
N LEU A 143 8.76 -0.51 -10.68
CA LEU A 143 7.82 -1.49 -11.18
C LEU A 143 7.81 -2.73 -10.28
N ILE A 144 6.74 -3.52 -10.35
CA ILE A 144 6.68 -4.88 -9.77
C ILE A 144 6.76 -5.93 -10.88
N ALA A 145 7.64 -6.94 -10.73
CA ALA A 145 7.68 -8.07 -11.62
C ALA A 145 6.70 -9.17 -11.18
N LEU A 146 5.87 -9.61 -12.13
CA LEU A 146 4.99 -10.76 -12.01
C LEU A 146 5.65 -11.98 -12.66
N GLY A 147 5.93 -13.02 -11.87
CA GLY A 147 6.49 -14.26 -12.35
C GLY A 147 7.89 -14.59 -11.81
N GLY A 148 8.81 -14.92 -12.72
CA GLY A 148 10.17 -15.39 -12.45
C GLY A 148 10.33 -16.91 -12.63
N ALA A 149 11.58 -17.38 -12.61
CA ALA A 149 12.01 -18.76 -12.88
C ALA A 149 11.36 -19.89 -12.04
N THR A 150 10.58 -19.58 -11.01
CA THR A 150 9.88 -20.56 -10.16
C THR A 150 8.37 -20.38 -10.09
N ASP A 151 7.79 -19.41 -10.83
CA ASP A 151 6.35 -19.13 -10.81
C ASP A 151 5.54 -19.99 -11.80
N TYR A 152 5.39 -21.26 -11.47
CA TYR A 152 4.53 -22.18 -12.21
C TYR A 152 3.04 -21.81 -12.13
N GLY A 153 2.63 -21.03 -11.11
CA GLY A 153 1.27 -20.52 -10.98
C GLY A 153 0.94 -19.52 -12.10
N PHE A 154 1.89 -18.63 -12.43
CA PHE A 154 1.73 -17.66 -13.52
C PHE A 154 1.68 -18.35 -14.88
N LEU A 155 2.54 -19.36 -15.12
CA LEU A 155 2.45 -20.20 -16.33
C LEU A 155 1.06 -20.82 -16.49
N ARG A 156 0.54 -21.44 -15.44
CA ARG A 156 -0.78 -22.10 -15.45
C ARG A 156 -1.91 -21.09 -15.71
N LEU A 157 -1.84 -19.91 -15.10
CA LEU A 157 -2.81 -18.83 -15.33
C LEU A 157 -2.77 -18.37 -16.79
N MET A 158 -1.58 -18.05 -17.31
CA MET A 158 -1.41 -17.57 -18.68
C MET A 158 -1.82 -18.63 -19.71
N GLU A 159 -1.51 -19.91 -19.47
CA GLU A 159 -1.95 -21.00 -20.34
C GLU A 159 -3.49 -21.11 -20.38
N ARG A 160 -4.15 -21.01 -19.22
CA ARG A 160 -5.61 -21.00 -19.13
C ARG A 160 -6.22 -19.82 -19.92
N VAL A 161 -5.68 -18.62 -19.72
CA VAL A 161 -6.13 -17.41 -20.44
C VAL A 161 -5.88 -17.55 -21.94
N GLY A 162 -4.72 -18.04 -22.36
CA GLY A 162 -4.39 -18.18 -23.78
C GLY A 162 -5.19 -19.26 -24.52
N ASN A 163 -5.70 -20.25 -23.79
CA ASN A 163 -6.64 -21.25 -24.32
C ASN A 163 -8.09 -20.73 -24.34
N ASN A 164 -8.46 -19.82 -23.44
CA ASN A 164 -9.78 -19.18 -23.40
C ASN A 164 -9.68 -17.70 -22.97
N PRO A 165 -9.44 -16.75 -23.89
CA PRO A 165 -9.33 -15.33 -23.55
C PRO A 165 -10.61 -14.70 -22.98
N ALA A 166 -11.75 -15.37 -23.12
CA ALA A 166 -13.03 -14.95 -22.54
C ALA A 166 -13.21 -15.46 -21.09
N ASP A 167 -12.25 -16.19 -20.54
CA ASP A 167 -12.31 -16.67 -19.16
C ASP A 167 -12.33 -15.48 -18.19
N PRO A 168 -13.36 -15.35 -17.31
CA PRO A 168 -13.47 -14.25 -16.36
C PRO A 168 -12.25 -14.07 -15.45
N ILE A 169 -11.48 -15.14 -15.23
CA ILE A 169 -10.25 -15.11 -14.43
C ILE A 169 -9.26 -14.05 -14.93
N LEU A 170 -9.21 -13.79 -16.23
CA LEU A 170 -8.37 -12.75 -16.81
C LEU A 170 -8.71 -11.39 -16.21
N SER A 171 -9.97 -10.96 -16.31
CA SER A 171 -10.41 -9.66 -15.78
C SER A 171 -10.25 -9.56 -14.26
N GLN A 172 -10.50 -10.65 -13.53
CA GLN A 172 -10.37 -10.70 -12.08
C GLN A 172 -8.91 -10.54 -11.64
N THR A 173 -7.99 -11.25 -12.30
CA THR A 173 -6.57 -11.17 -11.97
C THR A 173 -5.97 -9.84 -12.43
N VAL A 174 -6.38 -9.30 -13.59
CA VAL A 174 -6.02 -7.94 -14.01
C VAL A 174 -6.40 -6.93 -12.93
N GLN A 175 -7.62 -7.00 -12.42
CA GLN A 175 -8.07 -6.08 -11.37
C GLN A 175 -7.22 -6.20 -10.09
N LYS A 176 -6.87 -7.43 -9.66
CA LYS A 176 -5.99 -7.62 -8.50
C LYS A 176 -4.62 -6.97 -8.67
N VAL A 177 -4.03 -7.08 -9.86
CA VAL A 177 -2.74 -6.43 -10.18
C VAL A 177 -2.90 -4.92 -10.23
N VAL A 178 -3.98 -4.40 -10.83
CA VAL A 178 -4.30 -2.97 -10.84
C VAL A 178 -4.41 -2.41 -9.41
N ASP A 179 -5.12 -3.13 -8.54
CA ASP A 179 -5.29 -2.74 -7.15
C ASP A 179 -3.96 -2.78 -6.40
N PHE A 180 -3.10 -3.76 -6.67
CA PHE A 180 -1.76 -3.85 -6.07
C PHE A 180 -0.85 -2.70 -6.51
N VAL A 181 -0.83 -2.37 -7.81
CA VAL A 181 -0.04 -1.27 -8.37
C VAL A 181 -0.47 0.07 -7.76
N LYS A 182 -1.77 0.32 -7.68
CA LYS A 182 -2.31 1.54 -7.08
C LYS A 182 -2.02 1.63 -5.58
N LEU A 183 -2.21 0.53 -4.85
CA LEU A 183 -1.98 0.48 -3.40
C LEU A 183 -0.56 0.89 -3.02
N HIS A 184 0.43 0.45 -3.80
CA HIS A 184 1.84 0.64 -3.49
C HIS A 184 2.49 1.77 -4.28
N ASN A 185 1.71 2.63 -4.95
CA ASN A 185 2.20 3.72 -5.78
C ASN A 185 3.31 3.27 -6.77
N LEU A 186 3.11 2.11 -7.40
CA LEU A 186 4.07 1.61 -8.38
C LEU A 186 3.88 2.35 -9.72
N ASP A 187 4.99 2.61 -10.41
CA ASP A 187 4.99 3.21 -11.75
C ASP A 187 4.66 2.21 -12.87
N GLY A 188 4.46 0.93 -12.54
CA GLY A 188 4.16 -0.07 -13.56
C GLY A 188 4.35 -1.53 -13.16
N VAL A 189 4.26 -2.39 -14.18
CA VAL A 189 4.33 -3.85 -14.07
C VAL A 189 5.31 -4.40 -15.10
N ASP A 190 6.17 -5.31 -14.66
CA ASP A 190 7.01 -6.14 -15.52
C ASP A 190 6.47 -7.57 -15.56
N LEU A 191 6.39 -8.17 -16.75
CA LEU A 191 5.84 -9.52 -16.96
C LEU A 191 6.98 -10.51 -17.25
N ASP A 192 7.26 -11.42 -16.32
CA ASP A 192 8.40 -12.33 -16.40
C ASP A 192 7.96 -13.81 -16.40
N LEU A 193 7.48 -14.28 -17.56
CA LEU A 193 6.96 -15.64 -17.72
C LEU A 193 8.08 -16.59 -18.16
N GLU A 194 8.66 -17.34 -17.23
CA GLU A 194 9.87 -18.13 -17.50
C GLU A 194 9.70 -19.64 -17.55
N CYS A 195 8.81 -20.22 -16.74
CA CYS A 195 8.77 -21.65 -16.35
C CYS A 195 8.47 -22.68 -17.47
N TRP A 196 9.10 -22.58 -18.64
CA TRP A 196 8.94 -23.46 -19.80
C TRP A 196 9.58 -24.84 -19.63
N TRP A 197 10.14 -25.15 -18.46
CA TRP A 197 10.75 -26.44 -18.11
C TRP A 197 10.01 -27.11 -16.95
N ASP A 198 10.24 -28.41 -16.74
CA ASP A 198 9.62 -29.13 -15.62
C ASP A 198 10.29 -28.80 -14.28
N LYS A 199 9.46 -28.58 -13.25
CA LYS A 199 9.91 -28.24 -11.90
C LYS A 199 10.80 -29.29 -11.24
N ASN A 200 10.74 -30.54 -11.69
CA ASN A 200 11.56 -31.64 -11.17
C ASN A 200 12.71 -31.99 -12.13
N SER A 201 13.05 -31.10 -13.07
CA SER A 201 14.13 -31.29 -14.05
C SER A 201 13.92 -32.48 -15.00
N ASP A 202 12.67 -32.86 -15.29
CA ASP A 202 12.36 -33.83 -16.33
C ASP A 202 12.47 -33.19 -17.73
N SER A 203 13.61 -33.41 -18.38
CA SER A 203 13.90 -32.89 -19.73
C SER A 203 12.90 -33.30 -20.81
N SER A 204 12.10 -34.36 -20.60
CA SER A 204 11.08 -34.78 -21.58
C SER A 204 9.87 -33.85 -21.65
N LYS A 205 9.73 -32.97 -20.67
CA LYS A 205 8.63 -32.00 -20.53
C LYS A 205 9.09 -30.56 -20.77
N ASP A 206 10.32 -30.36 -21.23
CA ASP A 206 10.81 -29.06 -21.68
C ASP A 206 9.98 -28.56 -22.87
N GLN A 207 9.49 -27.33 -22.77
CA GLN A 207 8.65 -26.70 -23.78
C GLN A 207 9.44 -25.76 -24.71
N GLY A 208 10.76 -25.89 -24.73
CA GLY A 208 11.63 -25.20 -25.66
C GLY A 208 11.71 -25.91 -27.01
N GLY A 209 12.42 -25.27 -27.96
CA GLY A 209 12.61 -25.82 -29.31
C GLY A 209 11.40 -25.66 -30.23
N ARG A 210 10.35 -24.95 -29.80
CA ARG A 210 9.11 -24.71 -30.57
C ARG A 210 9.41 -24.11 -31.95
N PRO A 211 8.94 -24.72 -33.07
CA PRO A 211 9.05 -24.13 -34.39
C PRO A 211 8.17 -22.89 -34.55
N LYS A 212 8.67 -21.85 -35.22
CA LYS A 212 7.93 -20.60 -35.49
C LYS A 212 6.59 -20.84 -36.22
N SER A 213 6.50 -21.90 -37.02
CA SER A 213 5.29 -22.29 -37.76
C SER A 213 4.14 -22.75 -36.85
N GLU A 214 4.40 -23.16 -35.61
CA GLU A 214 3.38 -23.57 -34.65
C GLU A 214 2.75 -22.41 -33.88
N GLY A 215 3.20 -21.18 -34.16
CA GLY A 215 2.80 -19.98 -33.42
C GLY A 215 3.29 -19.99 -31.96
N PRO A 216 2.94 -18.96 -31.18
CA PRO A 216 3.32 -18.88 -29.76
C PRO A 216 2.70 -20.02 -28.93
N HIS A 217 3.27 -20.27 -27.76
CA HIS A 217 2.65 -21.15 -26.76
C HIS A 217 1.31 -20.53 -26.29
N PRO A 218 0.28 -21.33 -25.91
CA PRO A 218 -0.93 -20.77 -25.30
C PRO A 218 -0.63 -19.76 -24.18
N ALA A 219 0.30 -20.08 -23.28
CA ALA A 219 0.70 -19.13 -22.23
C ALA A 219 1.29 -17.82 -22.77
N GLY A 220 2.05 -17.84 -23.88
CA GLY A 220 2.53 -16.60 -24.53
C GLY A 220 1.41 -15.74 -25.13
N ARG A 221 0.35 -16.37 -25.66
CA ARG A 221 -0.87 -15.65 -26.07
C ARG A 221 -1.62 -15.10 -24.86
N GLY A 222 -1.72 -15.88 -23.79
CA GLY A 222 -2.34 -15.45 -22.53
C GLY A 222 -1.63 -14.24 -21.93
N LEU A 223 -0.30 -14.22 -21.96
CA LEU A 223 0.52 -13.09 -21.54
C LEU A 223 0.21 -11.82 -22.34
N THR A 224 -0.02 -11.96 -23.64
CA THR A 224 -0.39 -10.84 -24.53
C THR A 224 -1.77 -10.28 -24.19
N GLU A 225 -2.77 -11.15 -23.99
CA GLU A 225 -4.11 -10.70 -23.58
C GLU A 225 -4.09 -10.10 -22.16
N PHE A 226 -3.25 -10.61 -21.27
CA PHE A 226 -3.03 -10.05 -19.94
C PHE A 226 -2.42 -8.64 -20.01
N ALA A 227 -1.32 -8.47 -20.76
CA ALA A 227 -0.68 -7.17 -20.98
C ALA A 227 -1.63 -6.15 -21.61
N LYS A 228 -2.42 -6.57 -22.60
CA LYS A 228 -3.43 -5.75 -23.26
C LYS A 228 -4.51 -5.26 -22.30
N GLN A 229 -5.03 -6.12 -21.42
CA GLN A 229 -6.01 -5.71 -20.43
C GLN A 229 -5.42 -4.83 -19.34
N LEU A 230 -4.20 -5.11 -18.89
CA LEU A 230 -3.47 -4.24 -17.97
C LEU A 230 -3.24 -2.83 -18.55
N LYS A 231 -2.73 -2.74 -19.79
CA LYS A 231 -2.54 -1.45 -20.48
C LYS A 231 -3.85 -0.70 -20.68
N LYS A 232 -4.94 -1.42 -20.93
CA LYS A 232 -6.28 -0.82 -21.01
C LYS A 232 -6.76 -0.30 -19.65
N ALA A 233 -6.50 -1.02 -18.57
CA ALA A 233 -6.95 -0.66 -17.22
C ALA A 233 -6.13 0.47 -16.58
N MET A 234 -4.84 0.59 -16.92
CA MET A 234 -3.94 1.62 -16.40
C MET A 234 -3.09 2.21 -17.54
N PRO A 235 -3.67 3.00 -18.45
CA PRO A 235 -3.00 3.44 -19.68
C PRO A 235 -1.73 4.26 -19.45
N ASP A 236 -1.69 5.03 -18.36
CA ASP A 236 -0.58 5.93 -18.01
C ASP A 236 0.58 5.23 -17.28
N GLN A 237 0.39 3.97 -16.88
CA GLN A 237 1.43 3.18 -16.22
C GLN A 237 2.40 2.54 -17.22
N ILE A 238 3.59 2.23 -16.74
CA ILE A 238 4.64 1.58 -17.50
C ILE A 238 4.41 0.07 -17.53
N PHE A 239 4.56 -0.54 -18.71
CA PHE A 239 4.50 -2.00 -18.84
C PHE A 239 5.74 -2.53 -19.54
N SER A 240 6.33 -3.57 -18.98
CA SER A 240 7.44 -4.28 -19.59
C SER A 240 7.29 -5.78 -19.48
N ALA A 241 8.19 -6.50 -20.14
CA ALA A 241 8.32 -7.94 -19.97
C ALA A 241 9.79 -8.36 -20.07
N ALA A 242 10.18 -9.34 -19.26
CA ALA A 242 11.40 -10.10 -19.46
C ALA A 242 11.12 -11.34 -20.31
N VAL A 243 11.98 -11.57 -21.31
CA VAL A 243 11.84 -12.69 -22.25
C VAL A 243 13.18 -13.35 -22.55
N PHE A 244 13.15 -14.64 -22.88
CA PHE A 244 14.34 -15.39 -23.28
C PHE A 244 15.04 -14.82 -24.52
N ALA A 245 16.36 -14.88 -24.52
CA ALA A 245 17.18 -14.25 -25.54
C ALA A 245 17.23 -14.97 -26.89
N THR A 246 16.90 -16.26 -26.92
CA THR A 246 17.10 -17.13 -28.08
C THR A 246 15.79 -17.72 -28.54
N SER A 247 15.74 -18.26 -29.75
CA SER A 247 14.54 -18.92 -30.28
C SER A 247 14.08 -20.13 -29.46
N TRP A 248 14.95 -20.73 -28.63
CA TRP A 248 14.64 -21.96 -27.90
C TRP A 248 13.35 -21.81 -27.09
N TYR A 249 13.30 -20.84 -26.17
CA TYR A 249 12.07 -20.43 -25.48
C TYR A 249 11.47 -19.15 -26.05
N GLY A 250 12.22 -18.34 -26.78
CA GLY A 250 11.74 -17.09 -27.36
C GLY A 250 10.56 -17.27 -28.32
N ASN A 251 10.41 -18.44 -28.94
CA ASN A 251 9.26 -18.77 -29.78
C ASN A 251 7.97 -19.08 -28.99
N ASN A 252 8.04 -19.24 -27.67
CA ASN A 252 6.86 -19.43 -26.83
C ASN A 252 6.09 -18.13 -26.62
N TYR A 253 6.76 -16.97 -26.67
CA TYR A 253 6.13 -15.66 -26.57
C TYR A 253 5.47 -15.24 -27.88
N ASP A 254 4.35 -14.54 -27.76
CA ASP A 254 3.67 -13.92 -28.88
C ASP A 254 4.30 -12.56 -29.19
N PRO A 255 4.80 -12.31 -30.42
CA PRO A 255 5.38 -11.01 -30.78
C PRO A 255 4.39 -9.84 -30.69
N GLU A 256 3.07 -10.08 -30.70
CA GLU A 256 2.07 -9.01 -30.51
C GLU A 256 2.18 -8.37 -29.11
N LEU A 257 2.71 -9.09 -28.11
CA LEU A 257 2.95 -8.60 -26.75
C LEU A 257 3.59 -7.21 -26.73
N VAL A 258 4.59 -6.96 -27.59
CA VAL A 258 5.35 -5.69 -27.64
C VAL A 258 4.48 -4.46 -27.88
N ASN A 259 3.30 -4.63 -28.48
CA ASN A 259 2.40 -3.52 -28.78
C ASN A 259 1.77 -2.92 -27.51
N TYR A 260 1.76 -3.68 -26.42
CA TYR A 260 1.18 -3.30 -25.14
C TYR A 260 2.23 -2.92 -24.09
N LEU A 261 3.52 -2.99 -24.46
CA LEU A 261 4.64 -2.74 -23.57
C LEU A 261 5.39 -1.47 -23.98
N ASP A 262 5.94 -0.76 -23.01
CA ASP A 262 6.86 0.36 -23.18
C ASP A 262 8.23 -0.14 -23.66
N TRP A 263 8.69 -1.28 -23.12
CA TRP A 263 9.88 -2.01 -23.56
C TRP A 263 9.80 -3.52 -23.28
N VAL A 264 10.71 -4.27 -23.88
CA VAL A 264 10.95 -5.70 -23.62
C VAL A 264 12.42 -5.86 -23.20
N GLY A 265 12.63 -6.43 -22.02
CA GLY A 265 13.93 -6.85 -21.52
C GLY A 265 14.30 -8.22 -22.06
N ILE A 266 15.33 -8.29 -22.89
CA ILE A 266 15.84 -9.56 -23.41
C ILE A 266 16.90 -10.06 -22.43
N MET A 267 16.65 -11.22 -21.81
CA MET A 267 17.53 -11.88 -20.86
C MET A 267 18.75 -12.50 -21.57
N SER A 268 19.58 -11.67 -22.21
CA SER A 268 20.78 -12.06 -22.97
C SER A 268 21.99 -12.36 -22.07
N TYR A 269 21.71 -13.08 -20.99
CA TYR A 269 22.65 -13.75 -20.10
C TYR A 269 22.29 -15.24 -20.05
N ASP A 270 23.04 -16.01 -19.27
CA ASP A 270 22.84 -17.47 -19.15
C ASP A 270 22.88 -18.20 -20.50
N LEU A 271 23.56 -17.62 -21.49
CA LEU A 271 23.78 -18.26 -22.80
C LEU A 271 24.73 -19.46 -22.69
N THR A 272 25.44 -19.57 -21.57
CA THR A 272 26.19 -20.73 -21.10
C THR A 272 26.13 -20.78 -19.57
N GLY A 273 26.41 -21.94 -18.97
CA GLY A 273 26.58 -22.11 -17.52
C GLY A 273 25.34 -22.60 -16.76
N SER A 274 24.12 -22.24 -17.17
CA SER A 274 22.91 -22.45 -16.36
C SER A 274 22.32 -23.88 -16.39
N TRP A 275 22.83 -24.79 -17.23
CA TRP A 275 22.42 -26.20 -17.31
C TRP A 275 23.62 -27.17 -17.39
N ASN A 276 23.42 -28.44 -17.03
CA ASN A 276 24.51 -29.44 -16.91
C ASN A 276 25.29 -29.66 -18.21
N ALA A 277 24.59 -29.72 -19.35
CA ALA A 277 25.18 -29.95 -20.66
C ALA A 277 25.67 -28.67 -21.35
N SER A 278 25.80 -27.56 -20.61
CA SER A 278 26.19 -26.27 -21.19
C SER A 278 27.65 -26.27 -21.64
N PRO A 279 27.99 -25.71 -22.81
CA PRO A 279 29.38 -25.51 -23.19
C PRO A 279 30.06 -24.52 -22.24
N VAL A 280 31.35 -24.71 -22.00
CA VAL A 280 32.20 -23.76 -21.25
C VAL A 280 32.47 -22.54 -22.13
N GLY A 281 32.11 -21.35 -21.64
CA GLY A 281 32.29 -20.12 -22.40
C GLY A 281 31.63 -18.91 -21.76
N PRO A 282 31.69 -17.74 -22.43
CA PRO A 282 31.04 -16.53 -21.95
C PRO A 282 29.51 -16.64 -22.04
N HIS A 283 28.84 -16.32 -20.93
CA HIS A 283 27.37 -16.38 -20.87
C HIS A 283 26.65 -15.12 -21.40
N THR A 284 27.38 -14.07 -21.79
CA THR A 284 26.81 -12.78 -22.21
C THR A 284 27.71 -11.97 -23.17
N ALA A 285 28.53 -12.64 -23.98
CA ALA A 285 29.44 -11.97 -24.92
C ALA A 285 28.67 -11.04 -25.88
N ILE A 286 29.24 -9.85 -26.16
CA ILE A 286 28.60 -8.87 -27.05
C ILE A 286 28.52 -9.42 -28.47
N ASP A 287 29.67 -9.72 -29.07
CA ASP A 287 29.81 -10.08 -30.48
C ASP A 287 29.55 -11.57 -30.73
N GLN A 288 29.04 -11.89 -31.92
CA GLN A 288 28.89 -13.28 -32.37
C GLN A 288 30.23 -14.03 -32.36
N ILE A 289 30.24 -15.20 -31.71
CA ILE A 289 31.41 -16.07 -31.61
C ILE A 289 31.45 -17.00 -32.83
N ARG A 290 32.00 -16.48 -33.93
CA ARG A 290 32.08 -17.18 -35.22
C ARG A 290 33.05 -18.37 -35.24
N LYS A 291 34.03 -18.36 -34.33
CA LYS A 291 35.06 -19.40 -34.18
C LYS A 291 35.07 -19.88 -32.75
N GLN A 292 34.66 -21.13 -32.55
CA GLN A 292 34.51 -21.71 -31.22
C GLN A 292 35.69 -22.58 -30.82
N GLU A 293 36.65 -22.78 -31.74
CA GLU A 293 37.89 -23.52 -31.52
C GLU A 293 38.66 -23.07 -30.27
N PRO A 294 38.76 -21.77 -29.95
CA PRO A 294 39.47 -21.33 -28.73
C PRO A 294 38.89 -21.88 -27.42
N TYR A 295 37.61 -22.27 -27.41
CA TYR A 295 36.94 -22.78 -26.21
C TYR A 295 36.99 -24.30 -26.11
N ILE A 296 37.46 -25.02 -27.14
CA ILE A 296 37.45 -26.49 -27.16
C ILE A 296 38.30 -27.07 -26.03
N GLU A 297 39.49 -26.51 -25.80
CA GLU A 297 40.40 -26.97 -24.74
C GLU A 297 39.91 -26.63 -23.32
N GLU A 298 38.92 -25.74 -23.22
CA GLU A 298 38.30 -25.34 -21.94
C GLU A 298 37.09 -26.19 -21.58
N GLN A 299 36.61 -27.06 -22.46
CA GLN A 299 35.39 -27.82 -22.19
C GLN A 299 35.57 -28.82 -21.05
N GLN A 300 34.49 -29.04 -20.31
CA GLN A 300 34.44 -30.03 -19.24
C GLN A 300 34.39 -31.47 -19.77
N GLY A 301 34.05 -31.66 -21.04
CA GLY A 301 34.04 -32.95 -21.74
C GLY A 301 33.99 -32.74 -23.26
N GLU A 302 33.50 -33.72 -24.00
CA GLU A 302 33.18 -33.52 -25.42
C GLU A 302 32.20 -32.36 -25.60
N TRP A 303 32.34 -31.62 -26.69
CA TRP A 303 31.43 -30.51 -26.98
C TRP A 303 29.98 -31.02 -27.00
N PRO A 304 29.04 -30.37 -26.30
CA PRO A 304 27.69 -30.89 -26.14
C PRO A 304 26.95 -31.13 -27.48
N GLY A 305 26.03 -32.11 -27.47
CA GLY A 305 25.04 -32.37 -28.53
C GLY A 305 25.59 -32.51 -29.96
N GLY A 306 26.74 -33.15 -30.15
CA GLY A 306 27.28 -33.51 -31.47
C GLY A 306 28.19 -32.47 -32.11
N GLY A 307 28.72 -31.52 -31.33
CA GLY A 307 29.77 -30.58 -31.77
C GLY A 307 29.34 -29.11 -31.79
N ASN A 308 30.33 -28.24 -32.01
CA ASN A 308 30.19 -26.77 -31.99
C ASN A 308 29.24 -26.18 -33.03
N ALA A 309 28.97 -26.92 -34.12
CA ALA A 309 28.01 -26.51 -35.14
C ALA A 309 26.55 -26.60 -34.65
N ASN A 310 26.25 -27.55 -33.76
CA ASN A 310 24.89 -27.80 -33.28
C ASN A 310 24.59 -27.10 -31.95
N ASN A 311 25.61 -26.84 -31.14
CA ASN A 311 25.49 -26.16 -29.84
C ASN A 311 26.46 -24.98 -29.76
N PRO A 312 26.22 -23.92 -30.53
CA PRO A 312 27.10 -22.76 -30.52
C PRO A 312 26.98 -22.02 -29.19
N ILE A 313 28.10 -21.45 -28.71
CA ILE A 313 28.05 -20.38 -27.70
C ILE A 313 27.41 -19.15 -28.36
N LEU A 314 26.28 -18.70 -27.80
CA LEU A 314 25.49 -17.58 -28.31
C LEU A 314 25.94 -16.24 -27.71
N SER A 315 25.52 -15.15 -28.34
CA SER A 315 25.90 -13.78 -28.00
C SER A 315 24.72 -12.81 -27.93
N VAL A 316 24.95 -11.64 -27.33
CA VAL A 316 23.99 -10.52 -27.27
C VAL A 316 23.64 -10.02 -28.67
N GLU A 317 24.60 -9.95 -29.59
CA GLU A 317 24.41 -9.56 -30.99
C GLU A 317 23.45 -10.52 -31.72
N GLU A 318 23.63 -11.84 -31.53
CA GLU A 318 22.72 -12.84 -32.11
C GLU A 318 21.31 -12.79 -31.52
N SER A 319 21.19 -12.57 -30.22
CA SER A 319 19.89 -12.36 -29.56
C SER A 319 19.19 -11.11 -30.10
N LEU A 320 19.93 -10.02 -30.31
CA LEU A 320 19.39 -8.81 -30.92
C LEU A 320 18.89 -9.07 -32.35
N TRP A 321 19.63 -9.83 -33.16
CA TRP A 321 19.18 -10.19 -34.50
C TRP A 321 17.93 -11.07 -34.49
N TYR A 322 17.90 -12.08 -33.62
CA TYR A 322 16.73 -12.93 -33.46
C TYR A 322 15.47 -12.11 -33.14
N TRP A 323 15.58 -11.15 -32.23
CA TRP A 323 14.43 -10.32 -31.87
C TRP A 323 14.11 -9.23 -32.91
N THR A 324 15.09 -8.67 -33.63
CA THR A 324 14.88 -7.39 -34.36
C THR A 324 15.18 -7.41 -35.86
N ASN A 325 15.99 -8.35 -36.35
CA ASN A 325 16.39 -8.36 -37.75
C ASN A 325 15.38 -9.17 -38.59
N PRO A 326 14.72 -8.56 -39.60
CA PRO A 326 13.69 -9.25 -40.41
C PRO A 326 14.23 -10.43 -41.22
N PHE A 327 15.54 -10.49 -41.41
CA PHE A 327 16.21 -11.52 -42.19
C PHE A 327 16.86 -12.61 -41.33
N PHE A 328 16.83 -12.48 -40.00
CA PHE A 328 17.35 -13.52 -39.12
C PHE A 328 16.50 -14.79 -39.26
N THR A 329 17.17 -15.92 -39.45
CA THR A 329 16.52 -17.24 -39.42
C THR A 329 17.50 -18.29 -38.95
N ASN A 330 17.02 -19.18 -38.09
CA ASN A 330 17.72 -20.39 -37.70
C ASN A 330 16.85 -21.63 -37.96
N TRP A 331 17.22 -22.77 -37.36
CA TRP A 331 16.52 -24.04 -37.55
C TRP A 331 15.08 -24.04 -37.00
N GLN A 332 14.73 -23.17 -36.05
CA GLN A 332 13.35 -23.03 -35.53
C GLN A 332 12.50 -22.05 -36.37
N GLY A 333 13.09 -21.37 -37.35
CA GLY A 333 12.40 -20.46 -38.26
C GLY A 333 12.85 -19.00 -38.14
N LYS A 334 12.02 -18.09 -38.67
CA LYS A 334 12.32 -16.66 -38.74
C LYS A 334 12.34 -16.02 -37.34
N GLY A 335 13.16 -14.99 -37.19
CA GLY A 335 13.16 -14.12 -36.01
C GLY A 335 11.84 -13.36 -35.81
N GLN A 336 11.79 -12.55 -34.75
CA GLN A 336 10.57 -11.89 -34.27
C GLN A 336 10.29 -10.53 -34.95
N ASN A 337 11.32 -9.91 -35.56
CA ASN A 337 11.20 -8.65 -36.31
C ASN A 337 10.59 -7.48 -35.50
N LEU A 338 11.00 -7.35 -34.25
CA LEU A 338 10.61 -6.26 -33.35
C LEU A 338 11.41 -4.98 -33.62
N LYS A 339 10.82 -3.83 -33.31
CA LYS A 339 11.52 -2.55 -33.41
C LYS A 339 12.55 -2.41 -32.30
N ARG A 340 13.78 -2.02 -32.63
CA ARG A 340 14.88 -1.87 -31.66
C ARG A 340 14.59 -0.89 -30.55
N ASN A 341 13.84 0.17 -30.83
CA ASN A 341 13.45 1.17 -29.85
C ASN A 341 12.39 0.68 -28.84
N LYS A 342 12.09 -0.62 -28.81
CA LYS A 342 11.31 -1.31 -27.78
C LYS A 342 12.15 -2.31 -26.97
N ILE A 343 13.45 -2.39 -27.22
CA ILE A 343 14.30 -3.47 -26.71
C ILE A 343 15.34 -2.92 -25.73
N ALA A 344 15.46 -3.55 -24.57
CA ALA A 344 16.61 -3.47 -23.68
C ALA A 344 17.28 -4.85 -23.60
N LEU A 345 18.62 -4.92 -23.60
CA LEU A 345 19.35 -6.19 -23.51
C LEU A 345 20.14 -6.29 -22.21
N ALA A 346 20.36 -7.51 -21.75
CA ALA A 346 20.77 -7.72 -20.38
C ALA A 346 22.27 -7.55 -20.10
N VAL A 347 22.56 -7.08 -18.88
CA VAL A 347 23.88 -7.08 -18.24
C VAL A 347 23.78 -7.87 -16.93
N PRO A 348 24.33 -9.09 -16.85
CA PRO A 348 24.38 -9.84 -15.62
C PRO A 348 25.46 -9.29 -14.68
N ILE A 349 25.14 -9.10 -13.41
CA ILE A 349 26.12 -8.74 -12.36
C ILE A 349 26.49 -10.00 -11.58
N TYR A 350 26.77 -11.06 -12.30
CA TYR A 350 27.24 -12.34 -11.79
C TYR A 350 27.98 -13.05 -12.92
N GLY A 351 28.60 -14.19 -12.60
CA GLY A 351 29.25 -15.05 -13.57
C GLY A 351 29.12 -16.52 -13.22
N TYR A 352 29.66 -17.37 -14.08
CA TYR A 352 29.75 -18.81 -13.84
C TYR A 352 31.19 -19.24 -13.69
N ASP A 353 31.49 -19.94 -12.60
CA ASP A 353 32.73 -20.68 -12.45
C ASP A 353 32.54 -22.11 -12.97
N PHE A 354 33.12 -22.37 -14.13
CA PHE A 354 33.00 -23.67 -14.77
C PHE A 354 33.81 -24.76 -14.07
N ALA A 355 34.66 -24.44 -13.10
CA ALA A 355 35.36 -25.46 -12.31
C ALA A 355 34.43 -26.24 -11.36
N TYR A 356 33.27 -25.67 -11.02
CA TYR A 356 32.37 -26.22 -9.98
C TYR A 356 30.92 -26.33 -10.46
N GLY A 357 30.20 -27.34 -9.96
CA GLY A 357 28.74 -27.41 -10.09
C GLY A 357 28.06 -26.47 -9.11
N LYS A 358 26.76 -26.18 -9.31
CA LYS A 358 25.98 -25.47 -8.30
C LYS A 358 25.99 -26.22 -6.97
N GLU A 359 26.01 -25.46 -5.89
CA GLU A 359 25.88 -26.00 -4.54
C GLU A 359 24.43 -26.46 -4.30
N PRO A 360 24.20 -27.41 -3.37
CA PRO A 360 22.85 -27.77 -2.95
C PRO A 360 22.12 -26.55 -2.38
N ASP A 361 20.82 -26.45 -2.63
CA ASP A 361 19.95 -25.50 -1.96
C ASP A 361 19.89 -25.80 -0.45
N ASP A 362 20.13 -24.79 0.37
CA ASP A 362 20.29 -24.94 1.83
C ASP A 362 19.01 -25.43 2.54
N LEU A 363 17.85 -25.33 1.89
CA LEU A 363 16.54 -25.72 2.45
C LEU A 363 16.07 -27.09 1.96
N SER A 364 16.17 -27.34 0.65
CA SER A 364 15.67 -28.56 0.00
C SER A 364 16.74 -29.63 -0.21
N GLY A 365 18.02 -29.25 -0.10
CA GLY A 365 19.16 -30.11 -0.43
C GLY A 365 19.26 -30.46 -1.92
N GLN A 366 18.40 -29.89 -2.78
CA GLN A 366 18.42 -30.15 -4.21
C GLN A 366 19.59 -29.41 -4.87
N ILE A 367 20.30 -30.10 -5.76
CA ILE A 367 21.35 -29.48 -6.56
C ILE A 367 20.72 -29.03 -7.88
N ALA A 368 20.56 -27.72 -8.03
CA ALA A 368 20.08 -27.16 -9.28
C ALA A 368 21.05 -27.51 -10.44
N PRO A 369 20.55 -27.72 -11.67
CA PRO A 369 21.41 -28.03 -12.80
C PRO A 369 22.33 -26.84 -13.14
N GLY A 370 23.51 -27.15 -13.67
CA GLY A 370 24.49 -26.20 -14.19
C GLY A 370 25.70 -25.97 -13.30
N TYR A 371 26.51 -25.01 -13.76
CA TYR A 371 27.75 -24.59 -13.12
C TYR A 371 27.50 -23.56 -12.03
N LYS A 372 28.48 -23.41 -11.13
CA LYS A 372 28.40 -22.53 -9.97
C LYS A 372 28.25 -21.08 -10.41
N SER A 373 27.12 -20.46 -10.07
CA SER A 373 26.94 -19.02 -10.20
C SER A 373 27.63 -18.30 -9.05
N ILE A 374 28.30 -17.18 -9.34
CA ILE A 374 29.01 -16.36 -8.36
C ILE A 374 28.69 -14.88 -8.62
N ARG A 375 28.32 -14.15 -7.55
CA ARG A 375 27.97 -12.73 -7.62
C ARG A 375 29.20 -11.89 -7.91
N TYR A 376 29.05 -10.80 -8.66
CA TYR A 376 30.20 -9.95 -9.02
C TYR A 376 30.98 -9.43 -7.81
N LYS A 377 30.31 -8.97 -6.76
CA LYS A 377 30.96 -8.58 -5.48
C LYS A 377 31.78 -9.70 -4.84
N ASP A 378 31.34 -10.96 -4.97
CA ASP A 378 32.07 -12.11 -4.43
C ASP A 378 33.27 -12.47 -5.31
N ILE A 379 33.16 -12.30 -6.64
CA ILE A 379 34.30 -12.40 -7.56
C ILE A 379 35.36 -11.35 -7.18
N LEU A 380 34.96 -10.09 -6.94
CA LEU A 380 35.89 -9.02 -6.55
C LEU A 380 36.53 -9.28 -5.18
N SER A 381 35.79 -9.86 -4.25
CA SER A 381 36.33 -10.27 -2.95
C SER A 381 37.43 -11.32 -3.09
N GLN A 382 37.26 -12.29 -4.00
CA GLN A 382 38.25 -13.34 -4.27
C GLN A 382 39.39 -12.89 -5.19
N PHE A 383 39.08 -12.01 -6.14
CA PHE A 383 39.98 -11.51 -7.18
C PHE A 383 39.83 -9.98 -7.27
N PRO A 384 40.56 -9.20 -6.45
CA PRO A 384 40.40 -7.74 -6.36
C PRO A 384 40.53 -6.99 -7.70
N ASP A 385 41.34 -7.52 -8.62
CA ASP A 385 41.58 -6.94 -9.94
C ASP A 385 40.56 -7.38 -11.02
N ALA A 386 39.54 -8.17 -10.65
CA ALA A 386 38.54 -8.71 -11.57
C ALA A 386 37.82 -7.64 -12.39
N HIS A 387 37.63 -6.44 -11.83
CA HIS A 387 37.04 -5.28 -12.51
C HIS A 387 37.80 -4.84 -13.78
N THR A 388 39.05 -5.26 -13.95
CA THR A 388 39.88 -5.00 -15.15
C THR A 388 40.21 -6.25 -15.95
N ALA A 389 39.60 -7.40 -15.60
CA ALA A 389 39.88 -8.67 -16.27
C ALA A 389 39.61 -8.58 -17.77
N LYS A 390 40.62 -8.93 -18.57
CA LYS A 390 40.49 -8.93 -20.03
C LYS A 390 39.42 -9.93 -20.45
N ASN A 391 38.52 -9.50 -21.35
CA ASN A 391 37.38 -10.30 -21.83
C ASN A 391 36.42 -10.76 -20.72
N ALA A 392 36.46 -10.12 -19.54
CA ALA A 392 35.68 -10.50 -18.37
C ALA A 392 35.77 -12.00 -18.03
N ASN A 393 37.01 -12.52 -18.08
CA ASN A 393 37.32 -13.91 -17.77
C ASN A 393 38.49 -14.01 -16.80
N ILE A 394 38.33 -14.85 -15.76
CA ILE A 394 39.39 -15.21 -14.82
C ILE A 394 39.70 -16.69 -15.01
N LYS A 395 40.97 -17.00 -15.28
CA LYS A 395 41.49 -18.36 -15.38
C LYS A 395 42.62 -18.56 -14.40
N VAL A 396 42.43 -19.50 -13.49
CA VAL A 396 43.47 -19.93 -12.54
C VAL A 396 43.81 -21.38 -12.87
N PRO A 397 45.04 -21.69 -13.32
CA PRO A 397 45.47 -23.06 -13.56
C PRO A 397 45.32 -23.93 -12.30
N GLY A 398 44.93 -25.19 -12.48
CA GLY A 398 44.70 -26.11 -11.37
C GLY A 398 44.48 -27.55 -11.80
N ASN A 399 44.06 -28.38 -10.86
CA ASN A 399 43.81 -29.81 -11.07
C ASN A 399 42.52 -30.23 -10.34
N THR A 400 41.40 -29.61 -10.71
CA THR A 400 40.14 -29.65 -9.97
C THR A 400 39.33 -30.88 -10.30
N PRO A 401 38.75 -31.59 -9.32
CA PRO A 401 37.77 -32.64 -9.59
C PRO A 401 36.60 -32.09 -10.42
N ARG A 402 36.19 -32.83 -11.46
CA ARG A 402 35.06 -32.40 -12.31
C ARG A 402 33.73 -32.51 -11.55
N PRO A 403 32.73 -31.66 -11.84
CA PRO A 403 31.40 -31.76 -11.23
C PRO A 403 30.75 -33.14 -11.45
N PRO A 404 29.90 -33.64 -10.53
CA PRO A 404 29.33 -34.99 -10.62
C PRO A 404 28.49 -35.28 -11.88
N PHE A 405 27.94 -34.24 -12.52
CA PHE A 405 27.16 -34.38 -13.75
C PHE A 405 28.03 -34.45 -15.02
N VAL A 406 29.36 -34.29 -14.90
CA VAL A 406 30.30 -34.39 -16.01
C VAL A 406 30.84 -35.82 -16.09
N SER A 407 30.61 -36.48 -17.23
CA SER A 407 31.02 -37.88 -17.45
C SER A 407 32.46 -38.05 -17.95
N ALA A 408 33.16 -36.96 -18.26
CA ALA A 408 34.53 -37.01 -18.77
C ALA A 408 35.53 -37.46 -17.69
N PRO A 409 36.49 -38.35 -18.00
CA PRO A 409 37.47 -38.83 -17.03
C PRO A 409 38.51 -37.76 -16.68
N GLY A 410 39.14 -37.92 -15.51
CA GLY A 410 40.23 -37.06 -15.05
C GLY A 410 39.77 -35.77 -14.37
N THR A 411 40.68 -34.81 -14.29
CA THR A 411 40.50 -33.51 -13.64
C THR A 411 40.35 -32.39 -14.66
N TYR A 412 39.75 -31.28 -14.23
CA TYR A 412 39.70 -30.04 -14.98
C TYR A 412 41.00 -29.24 -14.78
N PRO A 413 41.63 -28.72 -15.84
CA PRO A 413 42.94 -28.05 -15.76
C PRO A 413 42.93 -26.67 -15.10
N TYR A 414 41.78 -26.22 -14.59
CA TYR A 414 41.62 -24.93 -13.93
C TYR A 414 41.06 -25.09 -12.52
N ALA A 415 41.66 -24.38 -11.57
CA ALA A 415 41.10 -24.14 -10.24
C ALA A 415 39.87 -23.23 -10.31
N HIS A 416 39.91 -22.24 -11.21
CA HIS A 416 38.78 -21.35 -11.52
C HIS A 416 38.78 -21.05 -13.01
N ASN A 417 37.62 -21.14 -13.67
CA ASN A 417 37.39 -20.59 -15.01
C ASN A 417 36.08 -19.82 -14.99
N ILE A 418 36.15 -18.53 -14.70
CA ILE A 418 35.00 -17.67 -14.41
C ILE A 418 34.75 -16.75 -15.58
N TYR A 419 33.56 -16.80 -16.17
CA TYR A 419 33.08 -15.82 -17.15
C TYR A 419 32.01 -14.93 -16.51
N PHE A 420 32.16 -13.61 -16.63
CA PHE A 420 31.33 -12.61 -15.94
C PHE A 420 31.28 -11.28 -16.73
N GLU A 421 30.91 -10.18 -16.08
CA GLU A 421 30.95 -8.81 -16.63
C GLU A 421 31.91 -7.89 -15.85
N THR A 422 32.51 -6.93 -16.53
CA THR A 422 33.31 -5.85 -15.95
C THR A 422 32.68 -4.50 -16.28
N PRO A 423 33.03 -3.40 -15.56
CA PRO A 423 32.59 -2.06 -15.93
C PRO A 423 32.87 -1.73 -17.40
N LYS A 424 34.02 -2.15 -17.94
CA LYS A 424 34.38 -1.92 -19.34
C LYS A 424 33.51 -2.74 -20.30
N THR A 425 33.35 -4.04 -20.09
CA THR A 425 32.57 -4.88 -21.01
C THR A 425 31.08 -4.53 -20.98
N ALA A 426 30.55 -4.16 -19.81
CA ALA A 426 29.18 -3.67 -19.67
C ALA A 426 28.96 -2.33 -20.40
N THR A 427 29.91 -1.39 -20.31
CA THR A 427 29.82 -0.10 -21.03
C THR A 427 30.06 -0.24 -22.53
N ASP A 428 30.95 -1.12 -22.98
CA ASP A 428 31.10 -1.47 -24.40
C ASP A 428 29.76 -2.01 -24.95
N LYS A 429 29.07 -2.87 -24.17
CA LYS A 429 27.75 -3.41 -24.52
C LYS A 429 26.71 -2.30 -24.61
N LEU A 430 26.61 -1.44 -23.60
CA LEU A 430 25.70 -0.29 -23.61
C LEU A 430 25.93 0.62 -24.82
N ASN A 431 27.20 0.91 -25.16
CA ASN A 431 27.55 1.75 -26.30
C ASN A 431 27.15 1.12 -27.63
N PHE A 432 27.35 -0.19 -27.79
CA PHE A 432 26.83 -0.93 -28.93
C PHE A 432 25.30 -0.80 -29.02
N LEU A 433 24.58 -1.10 -27.94
CA LEU A 433 23.12 -1.04 -27.89
C LEU A 433 22.56 0.35 -28.24
N LYS A 434 23.19 1.41 -27.71
CA LYS A 434 22.83 2.79 -28.07
C LYS A 434 23.07 3.09 -29.55
N SER A 435 24.16 2.59 -30.11
CA SER A 435 24.52 2.82 -31.51
C SER A 435 23.54 2.20 -32.50
N VAL A 436 22.84 1.14 -32.09
CA VAL A 436 21.84 0.42 -32.90
C VAL A 436 20.39 0.79 -32.56
N GLY A 437 20.19 1.75 -31.66
CA GLY A 437 18.86 2.28 -31.31
C GLY A 437 18.05 1.43 -30.33
N ALA A 438 18.71 0.57 -29.53
CA ALA A 438 18.08 -0.10 -28.40
C ALA A 438 17.84 0.88 -27.24
N GLN A 439 16.77 0.69 -26.46
CA GLN A 439 16.36 1.63 -25.40
C GLN A 439 17.32 1.64 -24.21
N GLY A 440 18.08 0.57 -23.96
CA GLY A 440 19.03 0.53 -22.86
C GLY A 440 19.40 -0.88 -22.43
N VAL A 441 19.65 -1.04 -21.13
CA VAL A 441 20.08 -2.30 -20.51
C VAL A 441 19.17 -2.71 -19.36
N ILE A 442 18.99 -4.02 -19.19
CA ILE A 442 18.31 -4.64 -18.05
C ILE A 442 19.30 -5.44 -17.20
N ILE A 443 19.23 -5.33 -15.88
CA ILE A 443 20.29 -5.78 -14.97
C ILE A 443 19.75 -6.84 -14.01
N TRP A 444 20.40 -7.99 -13.99
CA TRP A 444 20.17 -9.07 -13.02
C TRP A 444 21.44 -9.28 -12.18
N GLU A 445 21.49 -8.91 -10.90
CA GLU A 445 20.51 -8.14 -10.12
C GLU A 445 21.25 -7.07 -9.28
N LEU A 446 20.51 -6.06 -8.81
CA LEU A 446 21.05 -4.84 -8.18
C LEU A 446 22.00 -5.14 -7.01
N CYS A 447 21.70 -6.15 -6.19
CA CYS A 447 22.43 -6.45 -4.97
C CYS A 447 23.81 -7.11 -5.17
N ASN A 448 24.14 -7.50 -6.41
CA ASN A 448 25.38 -8.20 -6.71
C ASN A 448 26.53 -7.26 -7.05
N ASP A 449 26.26 -5.98 -7.25
CA ASP A 449 27.29 -4.98 -7.55
C ASP A 449 28.06 -4.57 -6.28
N VAL A 450 29.17 -3.87 -6.50
CA VAL A 450 29.85 -3.07 -5.48
C VAL A 450 29.58 -1.59 -5.75
N TRP A 451 29.58 -0.76 -4.72
CA TRP A 451 29.34 0.70 -4.86
C TRP A 451 30.64 1.53 -4.86
N GLU A 452 31.78 0.88 -5.09
CA GLU A 452 33.08 1.53 -5.22
C GLU A 452 33.27 2.18 -6.60
N GLU A 453 33.80 3.41 -6.62
CA GLU A 453 34.09 4.13 -7.86
C GLU A 453 35.12 3.38 -8.71
N GLY A 454 34.88 3.29 -10.02
CA GLY A 454 35.74 2.54 -10.94
C GLY A 454 35.61 1.01 -10.89
N LYS A 455 34.90 0.45 -9.90
CA LYS A 455 34.59 -0.99 -9.83
C LYS A 455 33.12 -1.32 -10.05
N SER A 456 32.21 -0.42 -9.67
CA SER A 456 30.77 -0.61 -9.89
C SER A 456 30.44 -0.72 -11.37
N ILE A 457 29.72 -1.79 -11.74
CA ILE A 457 29.19 -1.96 -13.09
C ILE A 457 28.03 -0.99 -13.33
N ILE A 458 27.16 -0.79 -12.35
CA ILE A 458 25.96 0.06 -12.47
C ILE A 458 26.33 1.53 -12.61
N LYS A 459 27.27 2.04 -11.80
CA LYS A 459 27.77 3.41 -11.95
C LYS A 459 28.36 3.63 -13.34
N ALA A 460 29.19 2.70 -13.81
CA ALA A 460 29.80 2.80 -15.14
C ALA A 460 28.77 2.83 -16.27
N LEU A 461 27.74 1.96 -16.19
CA LEU A 461 26.61 1.96 -17.12
C LEU A 461 25.87 3.30 -17.10
N TYR A 462 25.51 3.80 -15.92
CA TYR A 462 24.77 5.05 -15.79
C TYR A 462 25.57 6.25 -16.31
N GLN A 463 26.85 6.36 -15.97
CA GLN A 463 27.73 7.44 -16.43
C GLN A 463 27.88 7.44 -17.97
N ASN A 464 27.81 6.28 -18.63
CA ASN A 464 27.87 6.14 -20.10
C ASN A 464 26.49 6.16 -20.78
N SER A 465 25.40 6.20 -20.01
CA SER A 465 24.03 6.12 -20.52
C SER A 465 23.59 7.34 -21.32
N GLY A 466 24.24 8.50 -21.11
CA GLY A 466 23.82 9.79 -21.66
C GLY A 466 22.75 10.50 -20.80
N ASN A 467 22.35 9.91 -19.68
CA ASN A 467 21.57 10.60 -18.65
C ASN A 467 22.41 11.66 -17.93
N PRO A 468 21.79 12.67 -17.28
CA PRO A 468 22.51 13.65 -16.47
C PRO A 468 23.35 13.02 -15.36
N THR A 469 24.55 13.56 -15.14
CA THR A 469 25.52 13.13 -14.11
C THR A 469 25.03 13.33 -12.68
N THR A 470 24.09 14.26 -12.48
CA THR A 470 23.38 14.50 -11.22
C THR A 470 21.89 14.39 -11.49
N ARG A 471 21.24 13.32 -11.01
CA ARG A 471 19.80 13.34 -10.79
C ARG A 471 19.60 14.09 -9.48
N VAL A 472 19.06 15.30 -9.57
CA VAL A 472 18.56 16.01 -8.39
C VAL A 472 17.38 15.18 -7.89
N ALA A 473 17.36 14.85 -6.61
CA ALA A 473 16.18 14.29 -5.98
C ALA A 473 14.99 15.21 -6.31
N LEU A 474 13.84 14.65 -6.67
CA LEU A 474 12.70 15.50 -6.97
C LEU A 474 12.35 16.29 -5.69
N PRO A 475 12.21 17.63 -5.75
CA PRO A 475 11.51 18.35 -4.68
C PRO A 475 10.14 17.69 -4.52
N SER A 476 9.68 17.47 -3.30
CA SER A 476 8.50 16.64 -3.10
C SER A 476 7.31 17.24 -3.87
N LYS A 477 6.62 16.40 -4.64
CA LYS A 477 5.54 16.81 -5.53
C LYS A 477 4.20 16.93 -4.79
N ALA A 478 4.23 17.13 -3.48
CA ALA A 478 3.08 17.04 -2.57
C ALA A 478 2.26 18.34 -2.45
N LEU A 479 2.13 19.09 -3.54
CA LEU A 479 1.25 20.26 -3.64
C LEU A 479 0.47 20.20 -4.96
N GLU A 480 -0.36 19.18 -5.13
CA GLU A 480 -1.55 19.25 -6.02
C GLU A 480 -2.57 18.10 -5.84
N ASP A 481 -2.31 17.05 -5.06
CA ASP A 481 -3.34 16.10 -4.62
C ASP A 481 -3.26 15.85 -3.11
N GLY A 482 -4.38 16.06 -2.42
CA GLY A 482 -4.49 15.93 -0.97
C GLY A 482 -4.46 14.49 -0.46
N SER A 483 -3.41 13.72 -0.77
CA SER A 483 -3.18 12.42 -0.13
C SER A 483 -2.59 12.64 1.26
N SER A 484 -3.37 12.28 2.27
CA SER A 484 -2.99 12.21 3.67
C SER A 484 -1.68 11.43 3.87
N VAL A 485 -0.78 12.00 4.67
CA VAL A 485 0.38 11.30 5.24
C VAL A 485 -0.14 10.16 6.10
N GLU A 486 0.10 8.92 5.70
CA GLU A 486 -0.24 7.73 6.51
C GLU A 486 0.81 7.46 7.59
N GLU A 487 0.29 6.90 8.67
CA GLU A 487 0.88 6.71 9.99
C GLU A 487 2.17 5.86 9.97
N GLY A 488 3.25 6.36 10.60
CA GLY A 488 4.47 5.58 10.87
C GLY A 488 5.67 5.79 9.93
N SER A 489 5.69 6.81 9.07
CA SER A 489 6.89 7.18 8.31
C SER A 489 7.83 8.07 9.13
N ILE A 490 8.89 7.48 9.69
CA ILE A 490 10.00 8.25 10.27
C ILE A 490 10.82 8.79 9.09
N VAL A 491 10.68 10.09 8.81
CA VAL A 491 11.53 10.84 7.88
C VAL A 491 12.36 11.81 8.71
N GLY A 492 13.68 11.77 8.55
CA GLY A 492 14.64 12.39 9.46
C GLY A 492 15.24 11.33 10.39
N ASP A 493 16.47 11.52 10.83
CA ASP A 493 17.25 10.62 11.70
C ASP A 493 16.66 10.39 13.12
N GLY A 494 15.36 10.65 13.30
CA GLY A 494 14.68 10.69 14.60
C GLY A 494 14.94 11.97 15.37
N ASN A 495 15.55 13.01 14.76
CA ASN A 495 15.92 14.26 15.40
C ASN A 495 15.97 15.44 14.39
N PHE A 496 16.25 16.65 14.87
CA PHE A 496 16.38 17.88 14.06
C PHE A 496 17.62 17.91 13.14
N GLY A 497 18.60 17.02 13.35
CA GLY A 497 19.83 16.99 12.57
C GLY A 497 20.64 18.29 12.65
N LYS A 498 21.49 18.53 11.64
CA LYS A 498 22.33 19.74 11.58
C LYS A 498 21.56 20.92 11.01
N GLY A 499 21.55 22.05 11.72
CA GLY A 499 20.87 23.27 11.27
C GLY A 499 21.48 23.95 10.04
N ASP A 500 20.62 24.56 9.23
CA ASP A 500 20.93 25.43 8.11
C ASP A 500 21.01 26.88 8.56
N ARG A 501 22.07 27.60 8.19
CA ARG A 501 22.21 29.02 8.52
C ARG A 501 21.25 29.87 7.69
N TYR A 502 20.47 30.74 8.33
CA TYR A 502 19.56 31.66 7.64
C TYR A 502 19.86 33.15 7.86
N ASP A 503 20.38 33.56 9.03
CA ASP A 503 20.69 34.98 9.28
C ASP A 503 21.86 35.17 10.28
N THR A 504 22.06 36.41 10.72
CA THR A 504 22.92 36.82 11.81
C THR A 504 22.16 37.51 12.94
N GLY A 505 22.35 37.05 14.17
CA GLY A 505 21.63 37.53 15.34
C GLY A 505 21.91 36.66 16.55
N ILE A 506 21.22 36.95 17.65
CA ILE A 506 21.27 36.19 18.91
C ILE A 506 19.87 36.06 19.48
N LYS A 507 19.65 35.00 20.28
CA LYS A 507 18.36 34.73 20.96
C LYS A 507 17.16 34.70 19.99
N PRO A 508 17.16 33.77 19.02
CA PRO A 508 15.98 33.58 18.17
C PRO A 508 14.80 33.05 19.00
N ASP A 509 13.60 33.17 18.45
CA ASP A 509 12.37 32.47 18.83
C ASP A 509 11.52 32.25 17.57
N VAL A 510 10.76 31.16 17.52
CA VAL A 510 10.09 30.72 16.30
C VAL A 510 8.66 30.29 16.58
N ALA A 511 7.76 30.56 15.63
CA ALA A 511 6.38 30.11 15.62
C ALA A 511 6.00 29.55 14.24
N LEU A 512 5.13 28.54 14.21
CA LEU A 512 4.71 27.82 13.01
C LEU A 512 3.20 27.61 13.03
N ASN A 513 2.51 27.84 11.91
CA ASN A 513 1.08 27.56 11.77
C ASN A 513 0.80 26.36 10.83
N ASP A 514 -0.46 25.92 10.77
CA ASP A 514 -0.90 24.78 9.95
C ASP A 514 -0.75 25.01 8.43
N GLY A 515 -0.53 26.27 8.00
CA GLY A 515 -0.24 26.63 6.62
C GLY A 515 1.24 26.55 6.24
N ASN A 516 2.09 25.98 7.11
CA ASN A 516 3.55 25.96 7.01
C ASN A 516 4.19 27.35 6.96
N VAL A 517 3.50 28.39 7.46
CA VAL A 517 4.08 29.73 7.60
C VAL A 517 4.86 29.78 8.90
N VAL A 518 6.13 30.16 8.81
CA VAL A 518 7.05 30.31 9.93
C VAL A 518 7.25 31.79 10.20
N VAL A 519 7.16 32.20 11.46
CA VAL A 519 7.63 33.51 11.91
C VAL A 519 8.79 33.29 12.87
N GLU A 520 9.90 33.95 12.61
CA GLU A 520 11.07 33.96 13.49
C GLU A 520 11.35 35.38 13.95
N VAL A 521 11.72 35.55 15.22
CA VAL A 521 12.14 36.82 15.80
C VAL A 521 13.48 36.65 16.52
N HIS A 522 14.40 37.60 16.37
CA HIS A 522 15.69 37.58 17.05
C HIS A 522 16.14 38.97 17.50
N GLN A 523 17.13 38.97 18.40
CA GLN A 523 17.85 40.17 18.80
C GLN A 523 19.09 40.34 17.92
N SER A 524 19.40 41.58 17.52
CA SER A 524 20.69 41.87 16.86
C SER A 524 21.87 41.58 17.79
N GLN A 525 22.94 41.02 17.20
CA GLN A 525 24.24 40.82 17.85
C GLN A 525 24.98 42.14 18.15
N ALA A 526 24.63 43.23 17.46
CA ALA A 526 25.36 44.50 17.50
C ALA A 526 24.65 45.59 18.31
N ALA A 527 23.33 45.48 18.50
CA ALA A 527 22.51 46.48 19.19
C ALA A 527 21.30 45.83 19.87
N ASN A 528 20.70 46.52 20.84
CA ASN A 528 19.44 46.10 21.48
C ASN A 528 18.25 46.41 20.57
N THR A 529 18.24 45.82 19.37
CA THR A 529 17.17 45.95 18.36
C THR A 529 16.63 44.58 18.00
N LEU A 530 15.33 44.51 17.75
CA LEU A 530 14.62 43.28 17.43
C LEU A 530 14.25 43.21 15.94
N TRP A 531 14.39 42.02 15.38
CA TRP A 531 14.27 41.72 13.96
C TRP A 531 13.40 40.48 13.77
N TYR A 532 12.74 40.37 12.63
CA TYR A 532 11.93 39.21 12.30
C TYR A 532 12.15 38.73 10.86
N HIS A 533 11.81 37.45 10.64
CA HIS A 533 11.58 36.86 9.34
C HIS A 533 10.18 36.25 9.26
N VAL A 534 9.61 36.27 8.06
CA VAL A 534 8.50 35.39 7.68
C VAL A 534 9.02 34.43 6.63
N GLY A 535 8.80 33.14 6.82
CA GLY A 535 9.21 32.09 5.91
C GLY A 535 8.11 31.07 5.65
N LYS A 536 8.39 30.15 4.74
CA LYS A 536 7.53 28.99 4.49
C LYS A 536 8.34 27.70 4.53
N VAL A 537 7.84 26.69 5.23
CA VAL A 537 8.47 25.36 5.23
C VAL A 537 8.16 24.67 3.90
N GLU A 538 9.22 24.25 3.21
CA GLU A 538 9.20 23.51 1.94
C GLU A 538 10.11 22.29 2.09
N ASP A 539 9.54 21.08 2.16
CA ASP A 539 10.23 19.84 2.48
C ASP A 539 10.95 19.89 3.85
N ASP A 540 12.27 19.75 3.86
CA ASP A 540 13.15 19.80 5.04
C ASP A 540 13.80 21.19 5.24
N LYS A 541 13.33 22.22 4.50
CA LYS A 541 13.93 23.56 4.48
C LYS A 541 12.91 24.66 4.72
N ILE A 542 13.43 25.82 5.11
CA ILE A 542 12.63 27.03 5.27
C ILE A 542 13.07 28.05 4.24
N ASN A 543 12.13 28.48 3.41
CA ASN A 543 12.31 29.57 2.47
C ASN A 543 12.01 30.89 3.17
N TRP A 544 13.05 31.59 3.62
CA TRP A 544 12.95 32.81 4.41
C TRP A 544 12.77 34.07 3.55
N GLY A 545 11.87 34.95 3.98
CA GLY A 545 11.81 36.35 3.56
C GLY A 545 12.96 37.19 4.13
N GLY A 546 12.92 38.50 3.88
CA GLY A 546 13.95 39.41 4.37
C GLY A 546 13.98 39.55 5.90
N SER A 547 15.16 39.85 6.45
CA SER A 547 15.35 40.22 7.87
C SER A 547 14.92 41.67 8.08
N ILE A 548 13.91 41.92 8.93
CA ILE A 548 13.29 43.24 9.09
C ILE A 548 13.26 43.66 10.56
N LYS A 549 13.87 44.81 10.88
CA LYS A 549 13.78 45.44 12.21
C LYS A 549 12.33 45.87 12.49
N TYR A 550 11.80 45.54 13.67
CA TYR A 550 10.46 45.97 14.09
C TYR A 550 10.42 46.80 15.39
N ASP A 551 11.29 46.56 16.36
CA ASP A 551 11.35 47.34 17.61
C ASP A 551 12.77 47.43 18.19
N ASP A 552 12.93 48.16 19.30
CA ASP A 552 14.10 48.19 20.16
C ASP A 552 13.83 47.36 21.43
N GLY A 553 14.69 46.41 21.75
CA GLY A 553 14.44 45.46 22.83
C GLY A 553 15.43 44.30 22.89
N VAL A 554 15.19 43.37 23.81
CA VAL A 554 15.95 42.13 24.00
C VAL A 554 15.04 40.99 24.45
N GLN A 555 15.47 39.74 24.24
CA GLN A 555 14.74 38.53 24.65
C GLN A 555 13.32 38.44 24.04
N PRO A 556 13.19 38.44 22.71
CA PRO A 556 11.88 38.33 22.06
C PRO A 556 11.33 36.90 22.16
N SER A 557 10.00 36.79 22.09
CA SER A 557 9.27 35.54 21.87
C SER A 557 8.02 35.78 21.02
N VAL A 558 7.66 34.83 20.16
CA VAL A 558 6.61 35.00 19.15
C VAL A 558 5.67 33.80 19.07
N ALA A 559 4.39 34.07 18.77
CA ALA A 559 3.37 33.06 18.50
C ALA A 559 2.49 33.49 17.31
N ILE A 560 1.96 32.51 16.55
CA ILE A 560 1.15 32.74 15.35
C ILE A 560 -0.11 31.88 15.35
N THR A 561 -1.22 32.41 14.84
CA THR A 561 -2.46 31.66 14.55
C THR A 561 -2.51 31.16 13.10
N ASN A 562 -3.42 30.23 12.83
CA ASN A 562 -3.66 29.70 11.49
C ASN A 562 -4.15 30.76 10.48
N ASP A 563 -4.83 31.81 10.93
CA ASP A 563 -5.25 32.94 10.09
C ASP A 563 -4.20 34.06 9.98
N GLY A 564 -2.99 33.83 10.51
CA GLY A 564 -1.83 34.72 10.37
C GLY A 564 -1.79 35.89 11.34
N LEU A 565 -2.55 35.86 12.45
CA LEU A 565 -2.38 36.79 13.56
C LEU A 565 -1.10 36.43 14.32
N VAL A 566 -0.27 37.43 14.62
CA VAL A 566 1.02 37.26 15.30
C VAL A 566 1.01 38.04 16.60
N VAL A 567 1.45 37.41 17.68
CA VAL A 567 1.76 38.06 18.95
C VAL A 567 3.24 37.90 19.23
N GLU A 568 3.90 39.01 19.57
CA GLU A 568 5.29 39.04 20.00
C GLU A 568 5.39 39.70 21.37
N VAL A 569 6.28 39.20 22.22
CA VAL A 569 6.61 39.79 23.53
C VAL A 569 8.13 39.93 23.68
N HIS A 570 8.58 40.98 24.36
CA HIS A 570 10.00 41.19 24.61
C HIS A 570 10.24 42.03 25.88
N LYS A 571 11.50 42.11 26.29
CA LYS A 571 11.94 43.02 27.36
C LYS A 571 12.57 44.28 26.75
N SER A 572 12.35 45.43 27.39
CA SER A 572 13.10 46.66 27.09
C SER A 572 14.61 46.44 27.15
N GLU A 573 15.32 47.23 26.37
CA GLU A 573 16.77 47.27 26.21
C GLU A 573 17.50 47.43 27.55
N ASN A 574 16.96 48.28 28.43
CA ASN A 574 17.66 48.76 29.62
C ASN A 574 16.91 48.53 30.93
N PHE A 575 15.60 48.26 30.87
CA PHE A 575 14.75 48.09 32.05
C PHE A 575 14.14 46.69 32.07
N HIS A 576 13.74 46.22 33.26
CA HIS A 576 13.00 44.97 33.43
C HIS A 576 11.50 45.17 33.14
N THR A 577 11.17 45.91 32.09
CA THR A 577 9.80 46.20 31.66
C THR A 577 9.50 45.35 30.42
N LEU A 578 8.36 44.67 30.40
CA LEU A 578 7.93 43.80 29.31
C LEU A 578 6.93 44.49 28.38
N TYR A 579 7.09 44.25 27.09
CA TYR A 579 6.33 44.84 26.00
C TYR A 579 5.79 43.77 25.06
N TYR A 580 4.71 44.07 24.35
CA TYR A 580 4.15 43.19 23.31
C TYR A 580 3.78 43.95 22.05
N HIS A 581 3.72 43.21 20.94
CA HIS A 581 3.10 43.61 19.68
C HIS A 581 1.99 42.62 19.27
N VAL A 582 0.98 43.15 18.59
CA VAL A 582 0.03 42.37 17.80
C VAL A 582 0.19 42.76 16.34
N GLY A 583 0.31 41.79 15.44
CA GLY A 583 0.46 42.02 14.01
C GLY A 583 -0.27 40.97 13.18
N ARG A 584 -0.25 41.14 11.86
CA ARG A 584 -0.72 40.12 10.91
C ARG A 584 0.27 39.90 9.79
N VAL A 585 0.48 38.63 9.43
CA VAL A 585 1.27 38.24 8.26
C VAL A 585 0.61 38.74 6.98
N ASP A 586 1.41 39.33 6.11
CA ASP A 586 1.04 39.81 4.78
C ASP A 586 2.18 39.49 3.81
N GLY A 587 2.04 38.34 3.11
CA GLY A 587 3.11 37.80 2.28
C GLY A 587 4.33 37.41 3.11
N ASP A 588 5.48 38.02 2.83
CA ASP A 588 6.76 37.83 3.51
C ASP A 588 7.03 38.87 4.62
N LYS A 589 6.00 39.60 5.06
CA LYS A 589 6.09 40.68 6.05
C LYS A 589 5.02 40.56 7.13
N ILE A 590 5.22 41.31 8.22
CA ILE A 590 4.22 41.47 9.28
C ILE A 590 3.81 42.95 9.37
N ASN A 591 2.50 43.18 9.32
CA ASN A 591 1.89 44.47 9.57
C ASN A 591 1.71 44.63 11.09
N TRP A 592 2.71 45.19 11.77
CA TRP A 592 2.74 45.35 13.22
C TRP A 592 1.87 46.53 13.71
N GLY A 593 1.14 46.28 14.81
CA GLY A 593 0.57 47.29 15.68
C GLY A 593 1.63 47.97 16.56
N LYS A 594 1.18 48.85 17.45
CA LYS A 594 2.09 49.57 18.36
C LYS A 594 2.69 48.63 19.41
N SER A 595 3.87 48.99 19.92
CA SER A 595 4.48 48.37 21.09
C SER A 595 3.73 48.80 22.35
N HIS A 596 3.40 47.85 23.22
CA HIS A 596 2.58 48.07 24.42
C HIS A 596 3.24 47.47 25.66
N LYS A 597 3.49 48.29 26.70
CA LYS A 597 3.91 47.77 28.02
C LYS A 597 2.78 46.96 28.65
N TYR A 598 3.08 45.79 29.23
CA TYR A 598 2.10 44.99 29.98
C TYR A 598 2.51 44.62 31.42
N ASP A 599 3.78 44.29 31.68
CA ASP A 599 4.25 43.94 33.03
C ASP A 599 5.73 44.35 33.24
N ASP A 600 6.29 44.05 34.40
CA ASP A 600 7.71 44.12 34.73
C ASP A 600 8.26 42.69 34.97
N GLY A 601 9.35 42.33 34.29
CA GLY A 601 9.90 40.97 34.29
C GLY A 601 11.09 40.79 33.34
N VAL A 602 11.56 39.55 33.20
CA VAL A 602 12.61 39.13 32.27
C VAL A 602 12.31 37.75 31.69
N GLN A 603 12.92 37.41 30.56
CA GLN A 603 12.78 36.09 29.90
C GLN A 603 11.31 35.73 29.57
N PRO A 604 10.58 36.59 28.83
CA PRO A 604 9.19 36.28 28.47
C PRO A 604 9.11 35.18 27.40
N SER A 605 8.02 34.42 27.42
CA SER A 605 7.63 33.44 26.40
C SER A 605 6.11 33.49 26.20
N VAL A 606 5.65 33.44 24.95
CA VAL A 606 4.23 33.59 24.61
C VAL A 606 3.71 32.45 23.74
N ALA A 607 2.45 32.06 23.94
CA ALA A 607 1.71 31.13 23.10
C ALA A 607 0.29 31.64 22.86
N ILE A 608 -0.31 31.28 21.71
CA ILE A 608 -1.63 31.77 21.29
C ILE A 608 -2.49 30.64 20.72
N THR A 609 -3.80 30.69 20.97
CA THR A 609 -4.79 29.84 20.31
C THR A 609 -5.39 30.52 19.08
N ASN A 610 -5.99 29.75 18.18
CA ASN A 610 -6.66 30.27 16.99
C ASN A 610 -7.86 31.19 17.27
N ASP A 611 -8.48 31.11 18.46
CA ASP A 611 -9.53 32.04 18.90
C ASP A 611 -8.99 33.28 19.62
N GLY A 612 -7.67 33.47 19.65
CA GLY A 612 -7.01 34.67 20.16
C GLY A 612 -6.82 34.70 21.68
N LEU A 613 -6.87 33.57 22.37
CA LEU A 613 -6.45 33.44 23.76
C LEU A 613 -4.91 33.40 23.81
N VAL A 614 -4.32 34.24 24.66
CA VAL A 614 -2.87 34.39 24.79
C VAL A 614 -2.44 33.94 26.19
N VAL A 615 -1.41 33.11 26.26
CA VAL A 615 -0.71 32.79 27.51
C VAL A 615 0.72 33.31 27.40
N GLU A 616 1.14 34.06 28.40
CA GLU A 616 2.51 34.55 28.53
C GLU A 616 3.08 34.07 29.86
N VAL A 617 4.35 33.70 29.86
CA VAL A 617 5.12 33.35 31.07
C VAL A 617 6.42 34.14 31.10
N HIS A 618 6.85 34.54 32.29
CA HIS A 618 8.13 35.24 32.50
C HIS A 618 8.70 34.97 33.88
N LYS A 619 9.95 35.37 34.08
CA LYS A 619 10.61 35.40 35.39
C LYS A 619 10.54 36.81 35.98
N SER A 620 10.35 36.91 37.29
CA SER A 620 10.48 38.20 38.01
C SER A 620 11.84 38.86 37.74
N GLU A 621 11.83 40.19 37.78
CA GLU A 621 12.95 41.09 37.60
C GLU A 621 14.12 40.78 38.53
N ASN A 622 13.81 40.42 39.78
CA ASN A 622 14.78 40.35 40.87
C ASN A 622 14.88 38.98 41.55
N PHE A 623 13.90 38.10 41.34
CA PHE A 623 13.83 36.81 42.00
C PHE A 623 13.69 35.69 40.97
N ASP A 624 14.24 34.52 41.25
CA ASP A 624 14.09 33.31 40.42
C ASP A 624 12.71 32.67 40.67
N THR A 625 11.67 33.45 40.37
CA THR A 625 10.25 33.11 40.55
C THR A 625 9.53 33.37 39.25
N LEU A 626 8.67 32.43 38.84
CA LEU A 626 8.02 32.43 37.54
C LEU A 626 6.56 32.87 37.65
N TYR A 627 6.12 33.67 36.69
CA TYR A 627 4.82 34.32 36.61
C TYR A 627 4.18 34.08 35.25
N TYR A 628 2.85 34.10 35.20
CA TYR A 628 2.10 34.01 33.95
C TYR A 628 0.98 35.05 33.86
N HIS A 629 0.60 35.36 32.62
CA HIS A 629 -0.63 36.07 32.28
C HIS A 629 -1.50 35.24 31.33
N VAL A 630 -2.81 35.41 31.45
CA VAL A 630 -3.79 34.98 30.44
C VAL A 630 -4.46 36.24 29.89
N GLY A 631 -4.54 36.36 28.57
CA GLY A 631 -5.17 37.50 27.90
C GLY A 631 -5.94 37.10 26.66
N ARG A 632 -6.67 38.05 26.07
CA ARG A 632 -7.32 37.87 24.76
C ARG A 632 -6.99 39.01 23.82
N VAL A 633 -6.72 38.69 22.56
CA VAL A 633 -6.49 39.69 21.52
C VAL A 633 -7.80 40.42 21.19
N ASP A 634 -7.73 41.74 21.14
CA ASP A 634 -8.81 42.65 20.75
C ASP A 634 -8.24 43.72 19.82
N GLY A 635 -8.42 43.52 18.52
CA GLY A 635 -7.83 44.36 17.48
C GLY A 635 -6.30 44.28 17.46
N ASP A 636 -5.64 45.41 17.73
CA ASP A 636 -4.17 45.54 17.82
C ASP A 636 -3.65 45.50 19.27
N LYS A 637 -4.48 45.08 20.24
CA LYS A 637 -4.14 45.04 21.67
C LYS A 637 -4.46 43.68 22.28
N ILE A 638 -3.91 43.44 23.46
CA ILE A 638 -4.24 42.28 24.30
C ILE A 638 -4.86 42.80 25.59
N ASN A 639 -6.04 42.28 25.93
CA ASN A 639 -6.71 42.49 27.20
C ASN A 639 -6.18 41.45 28.20
N TRP A 640 -5.16 41.83 28.97
CA TRP A 640 -4.50 40.96 29.94
C TRP A 640 -5.28 40.84 31.26
N GLY A 641 -5.31 39.62 31.82
CA GLY A 641 -5.64 39.36 33.22
C GLY A 641 -4.48 39.68 34.16
N GLU A 642 -4.68 39.43 35.45
CA GLU A 642 -3.68 39.66 36.50
C GLU A 642 -2.43 38.78 36.31
N SER A 643 -1.28 39.26 36.81
CA SER A 643 -0.03 38.50 36.84
C SER A 643 -0.06 37.49 37.99
N HIS A 644 0.28 36.24 37.72
CA HIS A 644 0.16 35.14 38.68
C HIS A 644 1.46 34.36 38.83
N LYS A 645 2.00 34.31 40.05
CA LYS A 645 3.13 33.42 40.37
C LYS A 645 2.68 31.95 40.29
N TYR A 646 3.46 31.08 39.64
CA TYR A 646 3.17 29.64 39.55
C TYR A 646 4.29 28.70 40.05
N ASP A 647 5.56 29.05 39.87
CA ASP A 647 6.69 28.23 40.38
C ASP A 647 7.93 29.09 40.71
N ASP A 648 9.00 28.44 41.18
CA ASP A 648 10.35 28.99 41.33
C ASP A 648 11.25 28.43 40.22
N GLY A 649 12.00 29.28 39.52
CA GLY A 649 12.78 28.87 38.35
C GLY A 649 13.24 30.01 37.46
N VAL A 650 13.87 29.65 36.34
CA VAL A 650 14.38 30.58 35.32
C VAL A 650 14.22 30.00 33.92
N GLN A 651 14.30 30.85 32.88
CA GLN A 651 14.22 30.45 31.47
C GLN A 651 12.93 29.68 31.10
N PRO A 652 11.73 30.23 31.38
CA PRO A 652 10.48 29.56 31.05
C PRO A 652 10.21 29.57 29.54
N SER A 653 9.52 28.54 29.06
CA SER A 653 8.95 28.44 27.70
C SER A 653 7.56 27.84 27.78
N VAL A 654 6.58 28.41 27.08
CA VAL A 654 5.18 27.96 27.13
C VAL A 654 4.62 27.61 25.75
N ALA A 655 3.75 26.61 25.69
CA ALA A 655 2.99 26.24 24.51
C ALA A 655 1.54 25.93 24.90
N ILE A 656 0.58 26.20 24.00
CA ILE A 656 -0.86 26.03 24.26
C ILE A 656 -1.55 25.36 23.07
N THR A 657 -2.54 24.52 23.37
CA THR A 657 -3.46 23.96 22.37
C THR A 657 -4.75 24.79 22.28
N ASN A 658 -5.48 24.67 21.16
CA ASN A 658 -6.72 25.41 20.93
C ASN A 658 -7.84 25.15 21.95
N ASP A 659 -7.80 24.05 22.71
CA ASP A 659 -8.78 23.78 23.77
C ASP A 659 -8.37 24.32 25.15
N GLY A 660 -7.22 25.01 25.23
CA GLY A 660 -6.71 25.59 26.47
C GLY A 660 -5.83 24.69 27.33
N LEU A 661 -5.36 23.52 26.84
CA LEU A 661 -4.26 22.78 27.48
C LEU A 661 -2.94 23.53 27.30
N VAL A 662 -2.22 23.75 28.40
CA VAL A 662 -0.96 24.51 28.47
C VAL A 662 0.16 23.58 28.94
N VAL A 663 1.30 23.62 28.27
CA VAL A 663 2.56 23.02 28.73
C VAL A 663 3.60 24.12 28.90
N GLU A 664 4.26 24.11 30.05
CA GLU A 664 5.36 25.01 30.36
C GLU A 664 6.59 24.19 30.74
N VAL A 665 7.78 24.66 30.33
CA VAL A 665 9.06 24.10 30.75
C VAL A 665 9.98 25.21 31.26
N HIS A 666 10.79 24.92 32.27
CA HIS A 666 11.77 25.84 32.83
C HIS A 666 12.99 25.13 33.40
N LYS A 667 14.03 25.91 33.72
CA LYS A 667 15.18 25.44 34.50
C LYS A 667 14.97 25.79 35.98
N SER A 668 15.36 24.88 36.88
CA SER A 668 15.45 25.19 38.31
C SER A 668 16.31 26.43 38.57
N GLU A 669 15.93 27.16 39.59
CA GLU A 669 16.59 28.33 40.15
C GLU A 669 18.02 28.04 40.64
N ASN A 670 18.26 26.83 41.15
CA ASN A 670 19.52 26.48 41.82
C ASN A 670 20.40 25.48 41.06
N PHE A 671 19.81 24.70 40.15
CA PHE A 671 20.49 23.60 39.47
C PHE A 671 20.23 23.61 37.97
N ASP A 672 21.14 23.02 37.18
CA ASP A 672 20.94 22.83 35.74
C ASP A 672 20.06 21.60 35.46
N THR A 673 18.87 21.63 36.05
CA THR A 673 17.83 20.60 35.98
C THR A 673 16.57 21.22 35.42
N LEU A 674 15.92 20.52 34.49
CA LEU A 674 14.76 20.99 33.75
C LEU A 674 13.46 20.40 34.29
N TYR A 675 12.43 21.24 34.34
CA TYR A 675 11.13 20.97 34.92
C TYR A 675 10.01 21.34 33.94
N TYR A 676 8.88 20.67 34.03
CA TYR A 676 7.67 21.01 33.29
C TYR A 676 6.43 21.12 34.17
N HIS A 677 5.47 21.92 33.72
CA HIS A 677 4.08 21.92 34.17
C HIS A 677 3.12 21.59 33.03
N VAL A 678 2.05 20.89 33.37
CA VAL A 678 0.86 20.74 32.52
C VAL A 678 -0.31 21.39 33.24
N GLY A 679 -1.08 22.24 32.56
CA GLY A 679 -2.23 22.93 33.14
C GLY A 679 -3.33 23.19 32.12
N ARG A 680 -4.47 23.70 32.58
CA ARG A 680 -5.57 24.13 31.71
C ARG A 680 -6.01 25.54 32.03
N VAL A 681 -6.27 26.33 30.99
CA VAL A 681 -6.86 27.67 31.13
C VAL A 681 -8.29 27.55 31.65
N ASP A 682 -8.61 28.37 32.65
CA ASP A 682 -9.93 28.52 33.26
C ASP A 682 -10.18 30.02 33.50
N GLY A 683 -10.93 30.63 32.59
CA GLY A 683 -11.15 32.08 32.58
C GLY A 683 -9.84 32.85 32.33
N ASP A 684 -9.43 33.65 33.31
CA ASP A 684 -8.20 34.45 33.31
C ASP A 684 -7.04 33.78 34.08
N LYS A 685 -7.19 32.49 34.44
CA LYS A 685 -6.21 31.74 35.23
C LYS A 685 -5.83 30.43 34.56
N ILE A 686 -4.73 29.84 35.02
CA ILE A 686 -4.31 28.48 34.63
C ILE A 686 -4.35 27.59 35.88
N ASN A 687 -5.09 26.50 35.77
CA ASN A 687 -5.13 25.44 36.78
C ASN A 687 -3.93 24.50 36.54
N TRP A 688 -2.80 24.84 37.16
CA TRP A 688 -1.54 24.09 37.01
C TRP A 688 -1.53 22.76 37.76
N GLY A 689 -0.99 21.73 37.11
CA GLY A 689 -0.53 20.49 37.73
C GLY A 689 0.77 20.70 38.52
N LYS A 690 1.29 19.61 39.08
CA LYS A 690 2.57 19.63 39.80
C LYS A 690 3.72 19.96 38.85
N SER A 691 4.80 20.52 39.39
CA SER A 691 6.07 20.67 38.69
C SER A 691 6.80 19.32 38.65
N HIS A 692 7.31 18.93 37.49
CA HIS A 692 7.93 17.63 37.26
C HIS A 692 9.32 17.80 36.66
N LYS A 693 10.36 17.30 37.34
CA LYS A 693 11.70 17.18 36.75
C LYS A 693 11.70 16.15 35.63
N TYR A 694 12.25 16.47 34.46
CA TYR A 694 12.37 15.54 33.33
C TYR A 694 13.80 15.34 32.81
N ASP A 695 14.67 16.34 32.89
CA ASP A 695 16.06 16.21 32.41
C ASP A 695 17.04 17.13 33.16
N ASP A 696 18.31 17.08 32.78
CA ASP A 696 19.34 18.03 33.15
C ASP A 696 19.68 18.90 31.93
N GLY A 697 19.76 20.22 32.08
CA GLY A 697 20.00 21.13 30.95
C GLY A 697 19.81 22.60 31.30
N VAL A 698 19.92 23.45 30.29
CA VAL A 698 19.63 24.89 30.35
C VAL A 698 18.91 25.33 29.07
N GLN A 699 18.21 26.46 29.12
CA GLN A 699 17.51 27.05 27.97
C GLN A 699 16.53 26.08 27.28
N PRO A 700 15.54 25.53 28.02
CA PRO A 700 14.55 24.64 27.43
C PRO A 700 13.57 25.43 26.54
N SER A 701 13.01 24.75 25.55
CA SER A 701 11.92 25.24 24.71
C SER A 701 10.97 24.10 24.38
N VAL A 702 9.68 24.40 24.43
CA VAL A 702 8.60 23.41 24.24
C VAL A 702 7.62 23.86 23.17
N ALA A 703 7.13 22.90 22.39
CA ALA A 703 6.00 23.05 21.49
C ALA A 703 4.98 21.94 21.75
N ILE A 704 3.70 22.22 21.52
CA ILE A 704 2.62 21.25 21.67
C ILE A 704 1.67 21.31 20.48
N THR A 705 1.27 20.14 20.01
CA THR A 705 0.26 19.95 18.96
C THR A 705 -1.15 19.89 19.56
N ASN A 706 -2.20 20.15 18.77
CA ASN A 706 -3.56 20.17 19.30
C ASN A 706 -4.07 18.81 19.81
N ASP A 707 -3.46 17.71 19.38
CA ASP A 707 -3.65 16.33 19.85
C ASP A 707 -2.77 16.00 21.09
N GLY A 708 -1.96 16.93 21.57
CA GLY A 708 -1.24 16.81 22.84
C GLY A 708 0.14 16.16 22.75
N LEU A 709 0.69 16.00 21.55
CA LEU A 709 2.09 15.63 21.33
C LEU A 709 2.99 16.84 21.64
N VAL A 710 3.91 16.65 22.58
CA VAL A 710 4.91 17.61 23.06
C VAL A 710 6.24 17.35 22.38
N VAL A 711 6.92 18.43 22.00
CA VAL A 711 8.29 18.43 21.45
C VAL A 711 9.14 19.32 22.34
N GLU A 712 10.25 18.81 22.85
CA GLU A 712 11.14 19.57 23.73
C GLU A 712 12.59 19.55 23.24
N VAL A 713 13.21 20.73 23.25
CA VAL A 713 14.64 20.93 22.98
C VAL A 713 15.29 21.78 24.07
N HIS A 714 16.55 21.51 24.37
CA HIS A 714 17.33 22.31 25.32
C HIS A 714 18.83 22.28 25.00
N LYS A 715 19.60 23.06 25.75
CA LYS A 715 21.06 23.09 25.67
C LYS A 715 21.68 22.31 26.83
N SER A 716 22.80 21.64 26.59
CA SER A 716 23.62 21.04 27.65
C SER A 716 24.04 22.08 28.70
N GLN A 717 24.16 21.61 29.94
CA GLN A 717 24.56 22.38 31.12
C GLN A 717 25.97 22.97 30.98
N SER A 718 26.88 22.22 30.34
CA SER A 718 28.32 22.50 30.37
C SER A 718 28.94 22.75 29.00
N HIS A 719 28.23 22.46 27.92
CA HIS A 719 28.73 22.58 26.55
C HIS A 719 27.74 23.30 25.65
N ASP A 720 28.22 23.93 24.59
CA ASP A 720 27.40 24.54 23.54
C ASP A 720 26.88 23.46 22.59
N THR A 721 26.15 22.49 23.14
CA THR A 721 25.48 21.40 22.42
C THR A 721 23.98 21.43 22.69
N LEU A 722 23.20 21.09 21.67
CA LEU A 722 21.74 21.12 21.66
C LEU A 722 21.21 19.70 21.67
N TRP A 723 20.16 19.51 22.46
CA TRP A 723 19.60 18.22 22.83
C TRP A 723 18.10 18.23 22.59
N TYR A 724 17.62 17.15 22.00
CA TYR A 724 16.22 16.87 21.76
C TYR A 724 15.80 15.77 22.73
N HIS A 725 14.87 16.07 23.64
CA HIS A 725 14.42 15.08 24.61
C HIS A 725 13.58 13.97 23.96
N GLY A 726 12.94 14.28 22.84
CA GLY A 726 12.03 13.39 22.13
C GLY A 726 10.63 14.00 22.02
N THR A 727 9.71 13.18 21.55
CA THR A 727 8.28 13.45 21.70
C THR A 727 7.77 12.92 23.04
N GLY A 728 6.71 13.53 23.54
CA GLY A 728 5.96 13.02 24.69
C GLY A 728 4.47 13.29 24.53
N GLN A 729 3.63 12.40 25.03
CA GLN A 729 2.19 12.57 24.97
C GLN A 729 1.70 13.13 26.30
N VAL A 730 0.89 14.20 26.26
CA VAL A 730 0.21 14.65 27.48
C VAL A 730 -0.83 13.60 27.90
N ASN A 731 -0.73 13.18 29.15
CA ASN A 731 -1.67 12.29 29.83
C ASN A 731 -2.09 12.93 31.15
N ASN A 732 -3.32 13.44 31.21
CA ASN A 732 -3.83 14.25 32.31
C ASN A 732 -2.94 15.48 32.62
N ASN A 733 -2.24 15.48 33.76
CA ASN A 733 -1.36 16.56 34.22
C ASN A 733 0.12 16.15 34.16
N THR A 734 0.45 15.12 33.40
CA THR A 734 1.82 14.61 33.21
C THR A 734 2.12 14.43 31.72
N ILE A 735 3.40 14.35 31.38
CA ILE A 735 3.87 14.03 30.03
C ILE A 735 4.51 12.64 30.07
N ASP A 736 3.98 11.74 29.24
CA ASP A 736 4.53 10.41 29.00
C ASP A 736 5.54 10.52 27.84
N TRP A 737 6.82 10.61 28.18
CA TRP A 737 7.91 10.77 27.20
C TRP A 737 8.23 9.46 26.47
N ASP A 738 8.36 9.52 25.14
CA ASP A 738 8.66 8.36 24.30
C ASP A 738 10.11 7.88 24.45
N ASN A 739 11.01 8.79 24.85
CA ASN A 739 12.42 8.51 25.07
C ASN A 739 12.77 8.69 26.54
N GLU A 740 13.53 7.74 27.10
CA GLU A 740 14.05 7.87 28.47
C GLU A 740 15.21 8.88 28.57
N LYS A 741 15.81 9.29 27.44
CA LYS A 741 17.02 10.13 27.40
C LYS A 741 17.03 11.06 26.19
N SER A 742 17.48 12.28 26.43
CA SER A 742 17.77 13.25 25.37
C SER A 742 18.90 12.83 24.44
N GLN A 743 18.79 13.32 23.20
CA GLN A 743 19.71 13.05 22.12
C GLN A 743 20.32 14.36 21.60
N ASN A 744 21.65 14.44 21.58
CA ASN A 744 22.36 15.54 20.95
C ASN A 744 22.10 15.55 19.43
N TYR A 745 21.72 16.70 18.88
CA TYR A 745 21.50 16.87 17.44
C TYR A 745 22.38 17.91 16.77
N SER A 746 22.81 18.94 17.51
CA SER A 746 23.60 20.04 16.95
C SER A 746 24.48 20.70 18.02
N ASP A 747 25.38 21.57 17.57
CA ASP A 747 26.11 22.50 18.42
C ASP A 747 25.39 23.86 18.40
N GLY A 748 25.36 24.58 19.53
CA GLY A 748 24.69 25.87 19.59
C GLY A 748 24.28 26.34 20.99
N LYS A 749 23.47 27.40 20.99
CA LYS A 749 22.91 28.08 22.15
C LYS A 749 21.50 28.59 21.84
N VAL A 750 20.66 28.64 22.86
CA VAL A 750 19.28 29.17 22.78
C VAL A 750 18.44 28.46 21.71
N PRO A 751 18.25 27.13 21.82
CA PRO A 751 17.36 26.41 20.92
C PRO A 751 15.90 26.80 21.20
N LYS A 752 15.10 26.95 20.15
CA LYS A 752 13.68 27.30 20.20
C LYS A 752 12.89 26.46 19.22
N VAL A 753 11.75 25.93 19.65
CA VAL A 753 10.94 24.98 18.85
C VAL A 753 9.48 25.42 18.72
N ALA A 754 8.88 25.19 17.55
CA ALA A 754 7.46 25.31 17.27
C ALA A 754 6.96 24.14 16.41
N CYS A 755 5.67 23.80 16.46
CA CYS A 755 5.11 22.70 15.68
C CYS A 755 3.68 22.98 15.17
N ASN A 756 3.26 22.30 14.09
CA ASN A 756 1.91 22.40 13.50
C ASN A 756 1.22 21.03 13.32
N GLY A 757 1.49 20.11 14.25
CA GLY A 757 1.02 18.74 14.17
C GLY A 757 1.88 17.86 13.27
N GLN A 758 2.22 18.29 12.05
CA GLN A 758 2.99 17.49 11.09
C GLN A 758 4.49 17.71 11.20
N LEU A 759 4.90 18.96 11.42
CA LEU A 759 6.29 19.36 11.43
C LEU A 759 6.60 20.04 12.76
N ALA A 760 7.87 19.94 13.17
CA ALA A 760 8.47 20.82 14.14
C ALA A 760 9.60 21.60 13.47
N VAL A 761 9.70 22.89 13.78
CA VAL A 761 10.77 23.78 13.34
C VAL A 761 11.56 24.19 14.57
N GLU A 762 12.88 24.06 14.49
CA GLU A 762 13.79 24.53 15.53
C GLU A 762 14.70 25.64 15.00
N THR A 763 15.02 26.60 15.86
CA THR A 763 16.01 27.66 15.59
C THR A 763 16.96 27.84 16.76
N HIS A 764 18.23 28.11 16.47
CA HIS A 764 19.25 28.38 17.49
C HIS A 764 20.33 29.34 17.00
N SER A 765 21.17 29.76 17.94
CA SER A 765 22.38 30.52 17.67
C SER A 765 23.66 29.67 17.77
N GLU A 766 24.60 29.84 16.85
CA GLU A 766 25.93 29.19 16.89
C GLU A 766 27.05 30.24 16.87
N GLY A 767 28.07 30.03 17.71
CA GLY A 767 29.21 30.93 17.80
C GLY A 767 28.84 32.29 18.40
N SER A 768 29.23 33.37 17.73
CA SER A 768 28.98 34.75 18.16
C SER A 768 27.64 35.32 17.71
N ASP A 769 27.17 34.92 16.53
CA ASP A 769 26.13 35.66 15.80
C ASP A 769 25.45 34.87 14.68
N LYS A 770 25.68 33.57 14.50
CA LYS A 770 24.99 32.84 13.43
C LYS A 770 23.64 32.34 13.92
N LEU A 771 22.60 32.53 13.11
CA LEU A 771 21.29 31.92 13.34
C LEU A 771 21.09 30.74 12.39
N LEU A 772 20.63 29.62 12.94
CA LEU A 772 20.41 28.37 12.22
C LEU A 772 19.00 27.86 12.47
N CYS A 773 18.46 27.14 11.49
CA CYS A 773 17.15 26.50 11.57
C CYS A 773 17.20 25.04 11.14
N SER A 774 16.29 24.23 11.65
CA SER A 774 16.12 22.84 11.29
C SER A 774 14.63 22.45 11.28
N VAL A 775 14.29 21.40 10.53
CA VAL A 775 12.91 20.91 10.39
C VAL A 775 12.88 19.41 10.69
N LEU A 776 11.96 19.00 11.56
CA LEU A 776 11.70 17.61 11.93
C LEU A 776 10.27 17.23 11.51
N THR A 777 10.09 16.07 10.88
CA THR A 777 8.76 15.48 10.70
C THR A 777 8.33 14.76 11.97
N LEU A 778 7.13 15.09 12.47
CA LEU A 778 6.60 14.49 13.68
C LEU A 778 5.95 13.13 13.40
N PRO A 779 6.05 12.17 14.34
CA PRO A 779 5.39 10.88 14.21
C PRO A 779 3.87 11.07 14.15
N ALA A 780 3.25 10.40 13.18
CA ALA A 780 1.80 10.31 13.12
C ALA A 780 1.35 9.26 14.15
N PHE A 781 0.70 9.69 15.23
CA PHE A 781 0.02 8.84 16.23
C PHE A 781 -1.51 9.04 16.17
N ARG A 782 -2.05 9.22 14.97
CA ARG A 782 -3.35 9.86 14.76
C ARG A 782 -4.43 8.86 14.36
N SER A 783 -5.59 8.95 15.01
CA SER A 783 -6.88 8.60 14.41
C SER A 783 -7.04 9.36 13.09
N ASN A 784 -6.77 8.70 11.97
CA ASN A 784 -6.79 9.34 10.66
C ASN A 784 -8.20 9.32 10.08
N TRP A 785 -8.59 10.42 9.44
CA TRP A 785 -9.78 10.44 8.61
C TRP A 785 -9.58 9.54 7.40
N ILE A 786 -10.34 8.46 7.34
CA ILE A 786 -10.42 7.60 6.17
C ILE A 786 -11.35 8.28 5.18
N GLU A 787 -10.89 8.59 3.96
CA GLU A 787 -11.75 9.07 2.87
C GLU A 787 -11.58 8.16 1.64
N LEU A 788 -12.68 7.56 1.19
CA LEU A 788 -12.71 6.68 0.04
C LEU A 788 -13.79 7.16 -0.93
N HIS A 789 -13.39 7.35 -2.18
CA HIS A 789 -14.30 7.71 -3.26
C HIS A 789 -14.75 6.45 -3.99
N GLY A 790 -16.04 6.16 -3.90
CA GLY A 790 -16.71 5.13 -4.67
C GLY A 790 -17.32 5.66 -5.96
N ASP A 791 -17.83 4.74 -6.77
CA ASP A 791 -18.67 5.08 -7.92
C ASP A 791 -19.99 5.77 -7.47
N ASN A 792 -20.79 6.26 -8.42
CA ASN A 792 -22.14 6.77 -8.16
C ASN A 792 -22.19 7.92 -7.14
N SER A 793 -21.17 8.78 -7.15
CA SER A 793 -21.03 9.93 -6.24
C SER A 793 -21.00 9.54 -4.76
N TYR A 794 -20.58 8.30 -4.47
CA TYR A 794 -20.34 7.82 -3.12
C TYR A 794 -18.98 8.29 -2.61
N CYS A 795 -18.95 8.83 -1.40
CA CYS A 795 -17.76 9.15 -0.66
C CYS A 795 -17.98 8.66 0.77
N TYR A 796 -17.11 7.78 1.23
CA TYR A 796 -17.04 7.32 2.60
C TYR A 796 -15.96 8.13 3.32
N CYS A 797 -16.32 8.99 4.27
CA CYS A 797 -15.39 9.69 5.13
C CYS A 797 -15.68 9.35 6.61
N ALA A 798 -14.70 8.85 7.36
CA ALA A 798 -14.90 8.50 8.76
C ALA A 798 -13.62 8.71 9.59
N CYS A 799 -13.78 8.92 10.89
CA CYS A 799 -12.69 9.07 11.85
C CYS A 799 -13.11 8.49 13.20
N ASN A 800 -12.32 7.58 13.76
CA ASN A 800 -12.62 6.91 15.02
C ASN A 800 -11.41 6.88 15.97
N SER A 801 -11.68 6.92 17.27
CA SER A 801 -10.71 6.50 18.29
C SER A 801 -10.72 4.97 18.34
N THR A 802 -9.56 4.30 18.27
CA THR A 802 -9.54 2.84 18.51
C THR A 802 -9.98 2.54 19.94
N THR A 803 -10.56 1.37 20.19
CA THR A 803 -11.13 0.97 21.50
C THR A 803 -10.12 1.06 22.66
N ASP A 804 -8.82 0.94 22.37
CA ASP A 804 -7.72 1.04 23.31
C ASP A 804 -7.02 2.42 23.33
N ASN A 805 -7.29 3.29 22.34
CA ASN A 805 -6.63 4.60 22.23
C ASN A 805 -7.62 5.76 22.45
N LYS A 806 -7.81 6.16 23.71
CA LYS A 806 -8.56 7.37 24.10
C LYS A 806 -7.66 8.59 24.23
N GLN A 807 -6.57 8.63 23.46
CA GLN A 807 -5.76 9.82 23.36
C GLN A 807 -6.60 10.99 22.84
N ARG A 808 -6.17 12.17 23.22
CA ARG A 808 -6.74 13.42 22.73
C ARG A 808 -6.63 13.49 21.20
N HIS A 809 -7.66 13.98 20.53
CA HIS A 809 -7.71 14.05 19.07
C HIS A 809 -8.06 15.47 18.60
N ALA A 810 -7.34 15.96 17.60
CA ALA A 810 -7.69 17.19 16.91
C ALA A 810 -7.39 17.03 15.42
N SER A 811 -8.35 17.38 14.56
CA SER A 811 -8.20 17.23 13.12
C SER A 811 -9.00 18.25 12.33
N ASN A 812 -8.47 18.60 11.16
CA ASN A 812 -9.14 19.33 10.10
C ASN A 812 -9.25 18.41 8.89
N LYS A 813 -10.46 18.20 8.38
CA LYS A 813 -10.72 17.36 7.21
C LYS A 813 -11.55 18.10 6.19
N THR A 814 -11.08 18.15 4.95
CA THR A 814 -11.89 18.59 3.81
C THR A 814 -12.31 17.35 3.04
N MET A 815 -13.61 17.14 2.87
CA MET A 815 -14.21 16.09 2.05
C MET A 815 -14.74 16.71 0.76
N ASN A 816 -14.33 16.18 -0.38
CA ASN A 816 -14.81 16.68 -1.68
C ASN A 816 -16.09 15.94 -2.08
N VAL A 817 -17.23 16.65 -2.09
CA VAL A 817 -18.51 16.07 -2.53
C VAL A 817 -18.66 16.24 -4.03
N LYS A 818 -18.81 15.13 -4.77
CA LYS A 818 -19.05 15.13 -6.22
C LYS A 818 -20.52 15.42 -6.57
N GLU A 819 -20.74 15.95 -7.76
CA GLU A 819 -22.09 16.18 -8.28
C GLU A 819 -22.91 14.89 -8.38
N GLY A 820 -24.21 14.98 -8.07
CA GLY A 820 -25.15 13.87 -8.21
C GLY A 820 -25.33 12.98 -6.99
N ALA A 821 -24.68 13.27 -5.85
CA ALA A 821 -24.99 12.61 -4.58
C ALA A 821 -26.41 13.02 -4.11
N PRO A 822 -27.34 12.08 -3.85
CA PRO A 822 -28.68 12.41 -3.35
C PRO A 822 -28.69 12.95 -1.91
N TYR A 823 -27.74 12.51 -1.07
CA TYR A 823 -27.63 12.94 0.32
C TYR A 823 -26.17 13.00 0.76
N LEU A 824 -25.86 13.95 1.66
CA LEU A 824 -24.71 13.96 2.54
C LEU A 824 -25.22 13.83 3.97
N TYR A 825 -24.59 13.00 4.78
CA TYR A 825 -24.88 12.95 6.21
C TYR A 825 -23.59 12.94 7.03
N ALA A 826 -23.64 13.49 8.24
CA ALA A 826 -22.58 13.36 9.23
C ALA A 826 -23.15 13.01 10.60
N VAL A 827 -22.48 12.15 11.36
CA VAL A 827 -22.87 11.76 12.71
C VAL A 827 -21.64 11.59 13.60
N LEU A 828 -21.76 12.03 14.85
CA LEU A 828 -20.74 11.87 15.89
C LEU A 828 -21.32 11.11 17.10
N THR A 829 -20.78 9.93 17.38
CA THR A 829 -21.14 9.04 18.50
C THR A 829 -19.94 8.71 19.38
N LYS A 830 -20.20 8.13 20.54
CA LYS A 830 -19.17 7.76 21.53
C LYS A 830 -18.28 6.60 21.10
N ASP A 831 -18.80 5.71 20.25
CA ASP A 831 -18.08 4.58 19.67
C ASP A 831 -18.95 3.98 18.54
N ASP A 832 -18.41 2.97 17.84
CA ASP A 832 -19.08 2.22 16.76
C ASP A 832 -20.33 1.46 17.22
N ASP A 833 -20.50 1.23 18.52
CA ASP A 833 -21.56 0.42 19.12
C ASP A 833 -22.63 1.26 19.85
N SER A 834 -22.50 2.60 19.85
CA SER A 834 -23.30 3.50 20.68
C SER A 834 -24.02 4.58 19.87
N ILE A 835 -25.21 4.98 20.36
CA ILE A 835 -25.96 6.15 19.90
C ILE A 835 -25.68 7.41 20.74
N ASP A 836 -24.92 7.25 21.82
CA ASP A 836 -24.66 8.32 22.76
C ASP A 836 -23.68 9.32 22.14
N PHE A 837 -23.92 10.60 22.43
CA PHE A 837 -23.01 11.66 22.02
C PHE A 837 -21.73 11.62 22.89
N PRO A 838 -20.53 11.75 22.30
CA PRO A 838 -19.28 11.83 23.05
C PRO A 838 -19.18 13.18 23.75
N THR A 839 -19.65 13.26 25.00
CA THR A 839 -19.61 14.50 25.79
C THR A 839 -18.21 15.11 25.81
N GLY A 840 -18.09 16.35 25.35
CA GLY A 840 -16.82 17.08 25.25
C GLY A 840 -16.20 17.10 23.85
N ALA A 841 -16.62 16.23 22.93
CA ALA A 841 -16.19 16.28 21.55
C ALA A 841 -16.90 17.40 20.78
N ILE A 842 -16.15 18.18 20.01
CA ILE A 842 -16.67 19.26 19.17
C ILE A 842 -16.41 18.92 17.71
N LEU A 843 -17.47 18.80 16.92
CA LEU A 843 -17.45 18.70 15.47
C LEU A 843 -18.14 19.94 14.89
N THR A 844 -17.48 20.60 13.95
CA THR A 844 -18.07 21.69 13.16
C THR A 844 -17.99 21.36 11.68
N ILE A 845 -19.01 21.77 10.92
CA ILE A 845 -19.10 21.49 9.48
C ILE A 845 -19.44 22.77 8.73
N GLU A 846 -18.68 23.06 7.67
CA GLU A 846 -18.88 24.19 6.76
C GLU A 846 -19.00 23.67 5.31
N GLY A 847 -20.03 24.12 4.60
CA GLY A 847 -20.27 23.79 3.20
C GLY A 847 -19.41 24.60 2.22
N PRO A 848 -19.38 24.23 0.93
CA PRO A 848 -18.52 24.85 -0.08
C PRO A 848 -18.75 26.35 -0.33
N ASP A 849 -19.92 26.86 0.07
CA ASP A 849 -20.31 28.28 -0.06
C ASP A 849 -20.08 29.09 1.23
N GLY A 850 -19.42 28.50 2.23
CA GLY A 850 -19.19 29.11 3.54
C GLY A 850 -20.37 28.97 4.51
N THR A 851 -21.40 28.20 4.16
CA THR A 851 -22.53 27.93 5.07
C THR A 851 -22.04 27.10 6.26
N LYS A 852 -22.18 27.64 7.48
CA LYS A 852 -21.87 26.93 8.73
C LYS A 852 -23.12 26.21 9.25
N TYR A 853 -22.94 24.96 9.63
CA TYR A 853 -23.99 24.12 10.22
C TYR A 853 -23.82 24.09 11.75
N ASP A 854 -24.08 25.21 12.41
CA ASP A 854 -23.73 25.46 13.82
C ASP A 854 -24.96 25.69 14.75
N ARG A 855 -26.15 25.33 14.28
CA ARG A 855 -27.42 25.44 15.01
C ARG A 855 -28.38 24.34 14.59
N ASP A 856 -29.39 24.05 15.40
CA ASP A 856 -30.45 23.11 15.03
C ASP A 856 -31.21 23.59 13.79
N ILE A 857 -31.42 22.69 12.83
CA ILE A 857 -32.16 22.92 11.58
C ILE A 857 -33.06 21.71 11.36
N GLN A 858 -34.35 21.93 11.04
CA GLN A 858 -35.28 20.87 10.69
C GLN A 858 -36.19 21.34 9.55
N GLU A 859 -35.67 21.23 8.33
CA GLU A 859 -36.32 21.68 7.09
C GLU A 859 -36.51 20.51 6.13
N GLU A 860 -37.26 20.71 5.04
CA GLU A 860 -37.59 19.64 4.08
C GLU A 860 -36.36 18.96 3.46
N ASN A 861 -35.25 19.71 3.30
CA ASN A 861 -34.03 19.23 2.64
C ASN A 861 -32.78 19.25 3.56
N GLN A 862 -32.92 19.67 4.83
CA GLN A 862 -31.80 19.80 5.75
C GLN A 862 -32.21 19.44 7.19
N LEU A 863 -31.37 18.66 7.86
CA LEU A 863 -31.46 18.37 9.28
C LEU A 863 -30.10 18.64 9.92
N VAL A 864 -30.07 19.42 10.99
CA VAL A 864 -28.91 19.58 11.88
C VAL A 864 -29.41 19.39 13.30
N ILE A 865 -28.74 18.51 14.04
CA ILE A 865 -28.94 18.32 15.46
C ILE A 865 -27.63 18.66 16.16
N MET A 866 -27.70 19.63 17.05
CA MET A 866 -26.58 20.04 17.89
C MET A 866 -26.60 19.29 19.22
N SER A 867 -25.41 19.08 19.78
CA SER A 867 -25.22 18.78 21.19
C SER A 867 -24.25 19.80 21.74
N ASP A 868 -24.76 20.71 22.57
CA ASP A 868 -24.04 21.93 22.98
C ASP A 868 -23.53 22.73 21.76
N SER A 869 -22.21 22.91 21.63
CA SER A 869 -21.56 23.59 20.51
C SER A 869 -21.13 22.66 19.36
N SER A 870 -21.49 21.38 19.41
CA SER A 870 -21.02 20.35 18.50
C SER A 870 -22.12 19.84 17.58
N VAL A 871 -21.81 19.62 16.30
CA VAL A 871 -22.69 18.92 15.36
C VAL A 871 -22.76 17.45 15.76
N ARG A 872 -23.92 17.03 16.25
CA ARG A 872 -24.20 15.62 16.55
C ARG A 872 -24.66 14.86 15.31
N CYS A 873 -25.53 15.48 14.52
CA CYS A 873 -26.07 14.91 13.29
C CYS A 873 -26.30 16.01 12.25
N LEU A 874 -25.93 15.72 11.01
CA LEU A 874 -26.20 16.54 9.83
C LEU A 874 -26.79 15.63 8.74
N ILE A 875 -27.83 16.08 8.05
CA ILE A 875 -28.29 15.50 6.78
C ILE A 875 -28.61 16.65 5.83
N VAL A 876 -28.05 16.60 4.62
CA VAL A 876 -28.31 17.53 3.54
C VAL A 876 -28.73 16.74 2.32
N LYS A 877 -29.94 17.01 1.83
CA LYS A 877 -30.44 16.47 0.56
C LYS A 877 -29.90 17.29 -0.60
N ASP A 878 -29.50 16.60 -1.66
CA ASP A 878 -28.87 17.18 -2.86
C ASP A 878 -27.72 18.15 -2.48
N PRO A 879 -26.71 17.68 -1.71
CA PRO A 879 -25.61 18.50 -1.25
C PRO A 879 -24.89 19.22 -2.38
N LYS A 880 -24.47 20.46 -2.13
CA LYS A 880 -23.67 21.22 -3.10
C LYS A 880 -22.35 20.51 -3.36
N PRO A 881 -21.95 20.33 -4.63
CA PRO A 881 -20.64 19.79 -4.96
C PRO A 881 -19.53 20.77 -4.53
N GLY A 882 -18.37 20.22 -4.16
CA GLY A 882 -17.21 20.98 -3.72
C GLY A 882 -16.74 20.58 -2.33
N ASP A 883 -15.95 21.45 -1.72
CA ASP A 883 -15.22 21.17 -0.48
C ASP A 883 -16.09 21.41 0.76
N TRP A 884 -16.36 20.32 1.48
CA TRP A 884 -17.00 20.35 2.79
C TRP A 884 -15.95 20.23 3.87
N LYS A 885 -15.84 21.24 4.73
CA LYS A 885 -14.80 21.33 5.75
C LYS A 885 -15.37 20.87 7.08
N MET A 886 -14.66 19.96 7.73
CA MET A 886 -14.95 19.44 9.06
C MET A 886 -13.78 19.74 9.98
N THR A 887 -14.06 20.31 11.14
CA THR A 887 -13.06 20.48 12.21
C THR A 887 -13.54 19.70 13.41
N MET A 888 -12.69 18.83 13.96
CA MET A 888 -13.03 17.98 15.09
C MET A 888 -11.98 18.07 16.20
N THR A 889 -12.43 18.23 17.44
CA THR A 889 -11.60 18.16 18.64
C THR A 889 -12.25 17.25 19.66
N VAL A 890 -11.50 16.30 20.20
CA VAL A 890 -11.95 15.34 21.21
C VAL A 890 -10.96 15.33 22.38
N PRO A 891 -11.41 15.60 23.62
CA PRO A 891 -10.57 15.54 24.80
C PRO A 891 -10.03 14.12 25.07
N GLU A 892 -8.93 14.05 25.81
CA GLU A 892 -8.40 12.78 26.32
C GLU A 892 -9.47 12.03 27.15
N GLY A 893 -9.50 10.70 27.02
CA GLY A 893 -10.42 9.83 27.74
C GLY A 893 -11.82 9.71 27.12
N VAL A 894 -12.11 10.46 26.06
CA VAL A 894 -13.39 10.43 25.34
C VAL A 894 -13.24 9.57 24.09
N GLY A 895 -13.89 8.40 24.10
CA GLY A 895 -14.06 7.61 22.88
C GLY A 895 -15.00 8.33 21.92
N PHE A 896 -14.74 8.21 20.62
CA PHE A 896 -15.60 8.76 19.58
C PHE A 896 -15.58 7.92 18.30
N HIS A 897 -16.66 8.03 17.56
CA HIS A 897 -16.78 7.62 16.16
C HIS A 897 -17.49 8.72 15.37
N CYS A 898 -16.87 9.17 14.29
CA CYS A 898 -17.43 10.16 13.39
C CYS A 898 -17.53 9.58 11.98
N GLU A 899 -18.70 9.70 11.36
CA GLU A 899 -18.87 9.45 9.93
C GLU A 899 -19.40 10.71 9.24
N CYS A 900 -18.92 10.98 8.02
CA CYS A 900 -19.43 12.00 7.11
C CYS A 900 -19.45 11.42 5.70
N ASN A 901 -20.59 10.94 5.22
CA ASN A 901 -20.66 10.16 3.98
C ASN A 901 -21.71 10.73 3.04
N THR A 902 -21.48 10.57 1.73
CA THR A 902 -22.56 10.70 0.76
C THR A 902 -23.30 9.37 0.60
N VAL A 903 -24.53 9.43 0.10
CA VAL A 903 -25.27 8.23 -0.32
C VAL A 903 -25.05 8.02 -1.82
N PRO A 904 -24.76 6.80 -2.31
CA PRO A 904 -24.64 6.56 -3.75
C PRO A 904 -25.93 6.87 -4.50
N SER A 905 -25.82 7.42 -5.71
CA SER A 905 -26.97 7.78 -6.54
C SER A 905 -27.71 6.58 -7.15
N LYS A 906 -27.04 5.41 -7.23
CA LYS A 906 -27.56 4.13 -7.74
C LYS A 906 -26.66 2.97 -7.27
N ASP A 907 -27.11 1.73 -7.47
CA ASP A 907 -26.36 0.51 -7.13
C ASP A 907 -25.81 0.55 -5.69
N VAL A 908 -26.67 1.00 -4.77
CA VAL A 908 -26.30 1.49 -3.43
C VAL A 908 -25.47 0.47 -2.66
N TYR A 909 -25.94 -0.78 -2.58
CA TYR A 909 -25.26 -1.83 -1.81
C TYR A 909 -23.89 -2.21 -2.41
N ASP A 910 -23.83 -2.44 -3.73
CA ASP A 910 -22.60 -2.85 -4.39
C ASP A 910 -21.56 -1.73 -4.37
N THR A 911 -21.99 -0.48 -4.52
CA THR A 911 -21.13 0.71 -4.45
C THR A 911 -20.54 0.87 -3.05
N ILE A 912 -21.37 0.79 -1.99
CA ILE A 912 -20.89 0.91 -0.60
C ILE A 912 -19.96 -0.26 -0.26
N ASN A 913 -20.33 -1.49 -0.62
CA ASN A 913 -19.56 -2.70 -0.27
C ASN A 913 -18.22 -2.78 -1.02
N SER A 914 -18.19 -2.43 -2.32
CA SER A 914 -16.94 -2.36 -3.09
C SER A 914 -16.00 -1.28 -2.55
N THR A 915 -16.53 -0.11 -2.23
CA THR A 915 -15.76 1.01 -1.66
C THR A 915 -15.24 0.67 -0.26
N ARG A 916 -16.03 0.04 0.61
CA ARG A 916 -15.60 -0.36 1.97
C ARG A 916 -14.71 -1.61 2.01
N ARG A 917 -14.68 -2.45 0.97
CA ARG A 917 -13.68 -3.53 0.86
C ARG A 917 -12.25 -2.99 0.70
N LEU A 918 -12.07 -1.76 0.22
CA LEU A 918 -10.79 -1.06 0.24
C LEU A 918 -10.33 -0.75 1.68
N HIS A 919 -11.26 -0.58 2.64
CA HIS A 919 -10.97 -0.26 4.05
C HIS A 919 -10.61 -1.47 4.93
N LYS A 920 -10.97 -2.71 4.54
CA LYS A 920 -10.71 -3.96 5.30
C LYS A 920 -9.22 -4.31 5.55
N ARG A 921 -8.29 -3.43 5.19
CA ARG A 921 -6.84 -3.62 5.33
C ARG A 921 -6.26 -3.01 6.62
N PHE A 922 -7.06 -2.36 7.49
CA PHE A 922 -6.50 -1.59 8.62
C PHE A 922 -6.98 -1.89 10.06
N ILE A 923 -8.06 -2.64 10.35
CA ILE A 923 -8.41 -3.04 11.74
C ILE A 923 -9.03 -4.46 11.78
N GLY A 924 -8.85 -5.16 12.92
CA GLY A 924 -9.34 -6.51 13.22
C GLY A 924 -10.86 -6.72 13.10
N ILE A 925 -11.26 -7.98 13.12
CA ILE A 925 -12.44 -8.55 12.44
C ILE A 925 -13.83 -8.19 13.05
N ASP A 926 -13.95 -7.34 14.07
CA ASP A 926 -15.20 -7.24 14.85
C ASP A 926 -16.04 -5.94 14.69
N ASP A 927 -15.51 -4.80 14.20
CA ASP A 927 -16.23 -3.51 14.27
C ASP A 927 -17.13 -3.18 13.04
N LEU A 928 -17.22 -4.07 12.05
CA LEU A 928 -17.64 -3.68 10.69
C LEU A 928 -19.16 -3.65 10.40
N LEU A 929 -20.03 -3.99 11.36
CA LEU A 929 -21.48 -4.14 11.12
C LEU A 929 -22.39 -3.29 12.01
N ILE A 930 -21.86 -2.59 13.02
CA ILE A 930 -22.68 -2.00 14.08
C ILE A 930 -22.91 -0.49 13.87
N GLY A 931 -21.88 0.31 13.57
CA GLY A 931 -22.00 1.78 13.48
C GLY A 931 -22.98 2.30 12.41
N GLY A 932 -22.90 1.81 11.17
CA GLY A 932 -23.81 2.22 10.09
C GLY A 932 -25.28 1.79 10.29
N SER A 933 -25.50 0.67 10.99
CA SER A 933 -26.83 0.09 11.23
C SER A 933 -27.58 0.83 12.33
N ILE A 934 -26.85 1.35 13.33
CA ILE A 934 -27.38 2.12 14.46
C ILE A 934 -27.88 3.50 14.01
N VAL A 935 -27.11 4.19 13.16
CA VAL A 935 -27.41 5.54 12.66
C VAL A 935 -28.61 5.55 11.71
N VAL A 936 -28.74 4.54 10.84
CA VAL A 936 -29.91 4.37 9.96
C VAL A 936 -31.19 4.08 10.79
N GLY A 937 -31.06 3.40 11.93
CA GLY A 937 -32.16 3.22 12.89
C GLY A 937 -32.63 4.53 13.55
N LEU A 938 -31.72 5.48 13.80
CA LEU A 938 -32.05 6.83 14.30
C LEU A 938 -32.77 7.68 13.25
N VAL A 939 -32.37 7.61 11.98
CA VAL A 939 -33.01 8.33 10.87
C VAL A 939 -34.45 7.82 10.64
N ALA A 940 -34.70 6.52 10.81
CA ALA A 940 -36.03 5.92 10.68
C ALA A 940 -37.01 6.32 11.81
N LEU A 941 -36.51 6.63 13.01
CA LEU A 941 -37.33 7.03 14.17
C LEU A 941 -37.70 8.52 14.16
N LEU A 942 -36.96 9.36 13.43
CA LEU A 942 -37.06 10.83 13.51
C LEU A 942 -37.81 11.50 12.36
N ILE A 943 -38.33 10.74 11.39
CA ILE A 943 -39.09 11.27 10.24
C ILE A 943 -40.54 10.75 10.29
N PRO A 944 -41.48 11.46 10.93
CA PRO A 944 -42.85 10.99 11.05
C PRO A 944 -43.65 11.07 9.73
N GLN A 945 -43.21 11.81 8.70
CA GLN A 945 -44.02 12.10 7.50
C GLN A 945 -43.24 12.42 6.21
N ALA A 946 -42.48 11.46 5.65
CA ALA A 946 -41.97 11.60 4.28
C ALA A 946 -42.82 10.79 3.28
N PRO A 947 -43.52 11.44 2.33
CA PRO A 947 -44.28 10.75 1.29
C PRO A 947 -43.38 10.37 0.10
N ILE A 948 -43.60 9.16 -0.47
CA ILE A 948 -43.19 8.70 -1.82
C ILE A 948 -41.83 7.98 -1.97
N ILE A 949 -41.25 7.38 -0.92
CA ILE A 949 -40.44 6.16 -1.09
C ILE A 949 -40.97 5.16 -0.07
N GLY A 950 -41.68 4.12 -0.53
CA GLY A 950 -42.38 3.18 0.34
C GLY A 950 -41.44 2.58 1.38
N GLU A 951 -41.96 2.37 2.60
CA GLU A 951 -41.25 1.80 3.77
C GLU A 951 -40.35 0.60 3.42
N GLY A 952 -40.70 -0.19 2.40
CA GLY A 952 -39.91 -1.32 1.92
C GLY A 952 -38.61 -0.98 1.16
N GLY A 953 -38.47 0.20 0.58
CA GLY A 953 -37.28 0.60 -0.18
C GLY A 953 -36.11 1.00 0.73
N LEU A 954 -36.40 1.72 1.81
CA LEU A 954 -35.41 2.11 2.82
C LEU A 954 -35.04 0.91 3.71
N MET A 955 -36.03 0.09 4.10
CA MET A 955 -35.81 -1.15 4.86
C MET A 955 -35.13 -2.24 4.02
N GLY A 956 -35.36 -2.28 2.70
CA GLY A 956 -34.72 -3.21 1.77
C GLY A 956 -33.22 -2.97 1.61
N ALA A 957 -32.76 -1.74 1.78
CA ALA A 957 -31.34 -1.42 1.85
C ALA A 957 -30.67 -1.98 3.14
N MET A 958 -31.44 -2.23 4.20
CA MET A 958 -30.91 -2.72 5.49
C MET A 958 -30.57 -4.23 5.52
N TYR A 959 -31.07 -5.04 4.58
CA TYR A 959 -30.92 -6.51 4.61
C TYR A 959 -30.05 -7.09 3.49
N ALA A 960 -29.16 -6.27 2.90
CA ALA A 960 -27.86 -6.60 2.26
C ALA A 960 -27.66 -7.90 1.44
N GLY A 961 -28.70 -8.67 1.08
CA GLY A 961 -28.49 -9.96 0.41
C GLY A 961 -29.67 -10.91 0.27
N LEU A 962 -30.88 -10.63 0.79
CA LEU A 962 -32.11 -11.39 0.47
C LEU A 962 -32.81 -10.81 -0.77
N LYS A 963 -33.58 -11.62 -1.52
CA LYS A 963 -34.46 -11.08 -2.58
C LYS A 963 -35.50 -10.16 -1.94
N PRO A 964 -35.88 -9.04 -2.58
CA PRO A 964 -36.81 -8.06 -1.98
C PRO A 964 -38.11 -8.66 -1.45
N ASP A 965 -38.73 -9.57 -2.20
CA ASP A 965 -39.98 -10.23 -1.81
C ASP A 965 -39.79 -11.18 -0.61
N THR A 966 -38.64 -11.86 -0.54
CA THR A 966 -38.26 -12.74 0.58
C THR A 966 -37.92 -11.92 1.83
N ALA A 967 -37.23 -10.78 1.67
CA ALA A 967 -36.93 -9.86 2.77
C ALA A 967 -38.23 -9.27 3.35
N ALA A 968 -39.14 -8.81 2.49
CA ALA A 968 -40.47 -8.34 2.89
C ALA A 968 -41.29 -9.42 3.62
N TRP A 969 -41.22 -10.67 3.14
CA TRP A 969 -41.87 -11.81 3.78
C TRP A 969 -41.24 -12.15 5.15
N VAL A 970 -39.91 -12.22 5.28
CA VAL A 970 -39.22 -12.51 6.55
C VAL A 970 -39.57 -11.49 7.62
N ILE A 971 -39.61 -10.20 7.27
CA ILE A 971 -39.97 -9.13 8.20
C ILE A 971 -41.40 -9.32 8.70
N LYS A 972 -42.35 -9.54 7.79
CA LYS A 972 -43.76 -9.76 8.13
C LYS A 972 -43.99 -11.05 8.92
N PHE A 973 -43.20 -12.09 8.64
CA PHE A 973 -43.25 -13.38 9.30
C PHE A 973 -42.70 -13.31 10.73
N MET A 974 -41.55 -12.69 10.92
CA MET A 974 -40.90 -12.62 12.23
C MET A 974 -41.56 -11.58 13.14
N TRP A 975 -42.03 -10.45 12.58
CA TRP A 975 -42.39 -9.25 13.34
C TRP A 975 -43.62 -8.53 12.76
N SER A 976 -44.81 -8.82 13.29
CA SER A 976 -46.02 -8.07 12.97
C SER A 976 -46.09 -6.69 13.68
N ASP A 977 -45.36 -6.52 14.79
CA ASP A 977 -45.19 -5.27 15.56
C ASP A 977 -43.77 -5.20 16.16
N PRO A 978 -42.80 -4.57 15.47
CA PRO A 978 -41.39 -4.51 15.87
C PRO A 978 -41.13 -3.81 17.21
N SER A 979 -42.07 -2.98 17.68
CA SER A 979 -41.92 -2.14 18.87
C SER A 979 -41.90 -2.90 20.20
N LYS A 980 -42.25 -4.20 20.19
CA LYS A 980 -42.42 -5.03 21.40
C LYS A 980 -41.27 -6.01 21.67
N ILE A 981 -40.16 -5.88 20.94
CA ILE A 981 -39.06 -6.86 20.96
C ILE A 981 -37.85 -6.24 21.63
N SER A 982 -37.16 -7.01 22.48
CA SER A 982 -35.94 -6.52 23.11
C SER A 982 -34.82 -6.33 22.06
N PRO A 983 -34.08 -5.20 22.08
CA PRO A 983 -33.00 -4.92 21.13
C PRO A 983 -31.97 -6.05 21.03
N LYS A 984 -31.65 -6.67 22.17
CA LYS A 984 -30.71 -7.79 22.26
C LYS A 984 -31.15 -9.03 21.47
N ARG A 985 -32.45 -9.34 21.44
CA ARG A 985 -32.98 -10.45 20.63
C ARG A 985 -32.97 -10.12 19.16
N MET A 986 -33.42 -8.91 18.80
CA MET A 986 -33.43 -8.43 17.43
C MET A 986 -32.02 -8.46 16.80
N ASN A 987 -31.00 -8.03 17.55
CA ASN A 987 -29.59 -8.07 17.11
C ASN A 987 -29.08 -9.49 16.86
N LYS A 988 -29.44 -10.47 17.71
CA LYS A 988 -29.06 -11.88 17.53
C LYS A 988 -29.65 -12.47 16.23
N TYR A 989 -30.89 -12.13 15.91
CA TYR A 989 -31.55 -12.60 14.68
C TYR A 989 -31.06 -11.84 13.43
N HIS A 990 -30.81 -10.53 13.51
CA HIS A 990 -30.24 -9.76 12.40
C HIS A 990 -28.84 -10.25 12.01
N ALA A 991 -27.97 -10.53 12.99
CA ALA A 991 -26.66 -11.12 12.72
C ALA A 991 -26.76 -12.50 12.07
N PHE A 992 -27.74 -13.32 12.47
CA PHE A 992 -28.00 -14.62 11.86
C PHE A 992 -28.50 -14.49 10.41
N ILE A 993 -29.48 -13.62 10.16
CA ILE A 993 -30.09 -13.39 8.83
C ILE A 993 -29.04 -12.86 7.84
N ALA A 994 -28.24 -11.88 8.26
CA ALA A 994 -27.17 -11.32 7.44
C ALA A 994 -26.13 -12.37 7.03
N LYS A 995 -25.86 -13.35 7.90
CA LYS A 995 -24.90 -14.44 7.64
C LYS A 995 -25.40 -15.45 6.61
N ILE A 996 -26.71 -15.68 6.53
CA ILE A 996 -27.30 -16.75 5.69
C ILE A 996 -27.94 -16.23 4.39
N ALA A 997 -28.20 -14.93 4.27
CA ALA A 997 -28.95 -14.32 3.17
C ALA A 997 -28.39 -14.66 1.76
N GLY A 998 -27.07 -14.52 1.57
CA GLY A 998 -26.42 -14.85 0.30
C GLY A 998 -26.43 -16.35 -0.01
N VAL A 999 -26.40 -17.20 1.02
CA VAL A 999 -26.42 -18.67 0.88
C VAL A 999 -27.82 -19.15 0.49
N LEU A 1000 -28.87 -18.62 1.13
CA LEU A 1000 -30.26 -19.02 0.87
C LEU A 1000 -30.70 -18.69 -0.56
N ASN A 1001 -30.36 -17.49 -1.05
CA ASN A 1001 -30.67 -17.08 -2.41
C ASN A 1001 -29.97 -17.97 -3.45
N ALA A 1002 -28.68 -18.23 -3.25
CA ALA A 1002 -27.90 -19.10 -4.14
C ALA A 1002 -28.42 -20.54 -4.15
N LEU A 1003 -28.86 -21.07 -2.99
CA LEU A 1003 -29.40 -22.42 -2.87
C LEU A 1003 -30.76 -22.55 -3.56
N ALA A 1004 -31.66 -21.59 -3.32
CA ALA A 1004 -33.01 -21.56 -3.89
C ALA A 1004 -32.98 -21.45 -5.42
N ASP A 1005 -32.11 -20.60 -5.96
CA ASP A 1005 -31.95 -20.46 -7.41
C ASP A 1005 -31.38 -21.73 -8.06
N ARG A 1006 -30.45 -22.42 -7.39
CA ARG A 1006 -29.88 -23.67 -7.90
C ARG A 1006 -30.88 -24.84 -7.84
N LEU A 1007 -31.64 -24.98 -6.76
CA LEU A 1007 -32.71 -25.98 -6.62
C LEU A 1007 -33.78 -25.81 -7.71
N LYS A 1008 -34.23 -24.57 -7.95
CA LYS A 1008 -35.24 -24.24 -8.96
C LYS A 1008 -34.76 -24.51 -10.38
N ASN A 1009 -33.47 -24.26 -10.67
CA ASN A 1009 -32.93 -24.35 -12.03
C ASN A 1009 -32.34 -25.72 -12.38
N SER A 1010 -31.90 -26.50 -11.39
CA SER A 1010 -31.10 -27.73 -11.62
C SER A 1010 -31.78 -29.02 -11.14
N GLY A 1011 -32.84 -28.94 -10.31
CA GLY A 1011 -33.56 -30.09 -9.75
C GLY A 1011 -32.80 -30.87 -8.66
N TYR A 1012 -33.52 -31.73 -7.93
CA TYR A 1012 -33.03 -32.43 -6.72
C TYR A 1012 -31.79 -33.32 -6.95
N GLU A 1013 -31.70 -34.02 -8.09
CA GLU A 1013 -30.59 -34.94 -8.38
C GLU A 1013 -29.25 -34.23 -8.63
N VAL A 1014 -29.28 -32.97 -9.04
CA VAL A 1014 -28.08 -32.11 -9.15
C VAL A 1014 -27.75 -31.49 -7.79
N PHE A 1015 -28.77 -31.13 -7.02
CA PHE A 1015 -28.64 -30.60 -5.66
C PHE A 1015 -27.90 -31.55 -4.69
N LYS A 1016 -28.20 -32.86 -4.70
CA LYS A 1016 -27.56 -33.84 -3.79
C LYS A 1016 -26.04 -33.99 -3.95
N LYS A 1017 -25.47 -33.53 -5.07
CA LYS A 1017 -24.03 -33.66 -5.37
C LYS A 1017 -23.19 -32.57 -4.69
N PHE A 1018 -23.81 -31.56 -4.08
CA PHE A 1018 -23.13 -30.47 -3.40
C PHE A 1018 -22.99 -30.75 -1.90
N ALA A 1019 -22.06 -31.64 -1.54
CA ALA A 1019 -21.81 -32.07 -0.16
C ALA A 1019 -21.41 -30.91 0.79
N GLU A 1020 -20.89 -29.80 0.26
CA GLU A 1020 -20.37 -28.64 1.01
C GLU A 1020 -21.45 -27.80 1.71
N TYR A 1021 -22.72 -27.92 1.31
CA TYR A 1021 -23.84 -27.17 1.91
C TYR A 1021 -24.72 -28.03 2.84
N VAL A 1022 -24.51 -29.35 2.85
CA VAL A 1022 -25.27 -30.32 3.67
C VAL A 1022 -24.97 -30.16 5.17
N GLU A 1023 -23.82 -29.59 5.53
CA GLU A 1023 -23.44 -29.34 6.93
C GLU A 1023 -24.33 -28.30 7.64
N TRP A 1024 -24.89 -27.33 6.91
CA TRP A 1024 -25.66 -26.21 7.49
C TRP A 1024 -27.14 -26.53 7.74
N PHE A 1025 -27.67 -27.48 6.99
CA PHE A 1025 -29.06 -27.90 7.10
C PHE A 1025 -29.18 -29.26 7.79
N GLY A 1026 -28.07 -29.94 8.11
CA GLY A 1026 -28.04 -31.36 8.50
C GLY A 1026 -28.40 -32.26 7.32
N LYS A 1027 -28.49 -33.58 7.50
CA LYS A 1027 -28.87 -34.54 6.43
C LYS A 1027 -30.35 -34.40 5.96
N ASN A 1028 -30.90 -33.18 5.85
CA ASN A 1028 -32.28 -32.92 6.25
C ASN A 1028 -33.28 -32.44 5.17
N PHE A 1029 -32.95 -32.38 3.88
CA PHE A 1029 -33.98 -32.10 2.85
C PHE A 1029 -34.02 -33.21 1.80
N SER A 1030 -35.00 -34.11 1.94
CA SER A 1030 -35.17 -35.33 1.15
C SER A 1030 -35.84 -35.05 -0.20
N LYS A 1031 -35.88 -36.09 -1.04
CA LYS A 1031 -36.57 -36.00 -2.33
C LYS A 1031 -38.08 -35.95 -2.12
N GLU A 1032 -38.57 -36.72 -1.16
CA GLU A 1032 -39.97 -36.79 -0.75
C GLU A 1032 -40.44 -35.44 -0.18
N GLU A 1033 -39.62 -34.77 0.63
CA GLU A 1033 -39.87 -33.41 1.12
C GLU A 1033 -39.88 -32.39 -0.04
N PHE A 1034 -38.94 -32.51 -1.00
CA PHE A 1034 -38.91 -31.65 -2.19
C PHE A 1034 -40.14 -31.86 -3.10
N ASP A 1035 -40.60 -33.10 -3.28
CA ASP A 1035 -41.75 -33.43 -4.11
C ASP A 1035 -43.03 -32.79 -3.53
N VAL A 1036 -43.22 -32.84 -2.20
CA VAL A 1036 -44.33 -32.12 -1.52
C VAL A 1036 -44.25 -30.61 -1.73
N VAL A 1037 -43.05 -30.01 -1.67
CA VAL A 1037 -42.86 -28.56 -1.87
C VAL A 1037 -43.22 -28.13 -3.29
N VAL A 1038 -42.86 -28.96 -4.27
CA VAL A 1038 -43.18 -28.73 -5.68
C VAL A 1038 -44.68 -28.91 -5.94
N GLU A 1039 -45.29 -29.96 -5.38
CA GLU A 1039 -46.73 -30.25 -5.53
C GLU A 1039 -47.60 -29.14 -4.92
N GLU A 1040 -47.24 -28.64 -3.74
CA GLU A 1040 -47.99 -27.61 -3.02
C GLU A 1040 -47.63 -26.18 -3.45
N GLY A 1041 -46.62 -26.00 -4.32
CA GLY A 1041 -46.21 -24.70 -4.87
C GLY A 1041 -45.58 -23.75 -3.85
N VAL A 1042 -44.91 -24.28 -2.82
CA VAL A 1042 -44.33 -23.46 -1.74
C VAL A 1042 -43.00 -22.83 -2.16
N PRO A 1043 -42.74 -21.53 -1.85
CA PRO A 1043 -41.47 -20.89 -2.13
C PRO A 1043 -40.30 -21.55 -1.38
N VAL A 1044 -39.39 -22.17 -2.14
CA VAL A 1044 -38.28 -22.96 -1.62
C VAL A 1044 -37.34 -22.14 -0.73
N ASP A 1045 -37.12 -20.87 -1.06
CA ASP A 1045 -36.32 -19.93 -0.27
C ASP A 1045 -36.91 -19.66 1.12
N GLN A 1046 -38.23 -19.56 1.22
CA GLN A 1046 -38.94 -19.36 2.49
C GLN A 1046 -38.89 -20.62 3.36
N LEU A 1047 -39.00 -21.80 2.75
CA LEU A 1047 -38.87 -23.07 3.46
C LEU A 1047 -37.45 -23.28 4.00
N LEU A 1048 -36.44 -23.05 3.17
CA LEU A 1048 -35.04 -23.16 3.59
C LEU A 1048 -34.70 -22.18 4.72
N PHE A 1049 -35.33 -21.01 4.73
CA PHE A 1049 -35.24 -20.06 5.85
C PHE A 1049 -35.81 -20.64 7.16
N VAL A 1050 -36.97 -21.29 7.12
CA VAL A 1050 -37.56 -21.98 8.29
C VAL A 1050 -36.62 -23.08 8.79
N TYR A 1051 -36.03 -23.89 7.91
CA TYR A 1051 -35.06 -24.92 8.30
C TYR A 1051 -33.81 -24.32 8.95
N ALA A 1052 -33.29 -23.20 8.41
CA ALA A 1052 -32.15 -22.51 8.98
C ALA A 1052 -32.44 -21.97 10.38
N LEU A 1053 -33.64 -21.42 10.62
CA LEU A 1053 -34.07 -20.93 11.93
C LEU A 1053 -34.16 -22.05 12.97
N VAL A 1054 -34.76 -23.18 12.60
CA VAL A 1054 -34.84 -24.35 13.48
C VAL A 1054 -33.44 -24.87 13.81
N TYR A 1055 -32.56 -25.00 12.81
CA TYR A 1055 -31.17 -25.42 13.02
C TYR A 1055 -30.41 -24.47 13.94
N PHE A 1056 -30.54 -23.15 13.75
CA PHE A 1056 -29.89 -22.15 14.59
C PHE A 1056 -30.24 -22.30 16.07
N GLU A 1057 -31.49 -22.66 16.37
CA GLU A 1057 -31.94 -22.87 17.73
C GLU A 1057 -31.40 -24.18 18.32
N VAL A 1058 -31.51 -25.29 17.57
CA VAL A 1058 -31.24 -26.63 18.12
C VAL A 1058 -29.77 -27.05 18.06
N ARG A 1059 -28.92 -26.38 17.25
CA ARG A 1059 -27.51 -26.75 17.07
C ARG A 1059 -26.64 -26.66 18.34
N HIS A 1060 -27.11 -25.94 19.35
CA HIS A 1060 -26.41 -25.77 20.62
C HIS A 1060 -26.91 -26.75 21.71
N MET A 1061 -27.95 -27.54 21.43
CA MET A 1061 -28.50 -28.54 22.35
C MET A 1061 -27.64 -29.80 22.30
N THR A 1062 -27.25 -30.30 23.47
CA THR A 1062 -26.37 -31.48 23.61
C THR A 1062 -27.11 -32.76 23.96
N ASP A 1063 -28.34 -32.65 24.48
CA ASP A 1063 -29.23 -33.79 24.73
C ASP A 1063 -29.95 -34.16 23.42
N ALA A 1064 -29.82 -35.43 23.01
CA ALA A 1064 -30.35 -35.91 21.74
C ALA A 1064 -31.88 -35.99 21.73
N GLU A 1065 -32.52 -36.30 22.87
CA GLU A 1065 -33.97 -36.36 22.99
C GLU A 1065 -34.57 -34.96 23.05
N GLU A 1066 -33.92 -34.03 23.78
CA GLU A 1066 -34.28 -32.61 23.77
C GLU A 1066 -34.16 -32.02 22.37
N GLN A 1067 -33.01 -32.26 21.72
CA GLN A 1067 -32.74 -31.74 20.39
C GLN A 1067 -33.76 -32.27 19.38
N ASN A 1068 -34.14 -33.55 19.45
CA ASN A 1068 -35.13 -34.13 18.56
C ASN A 1068 -36.53 -33.57 18.83
N ALA A 1069 -37.00 -33.66 20.07
CA ALA A 1069 -38.35 -33.25 20.45
C ALA A 1069 -38.61 -31.75 20.21
N VAL A 1070 -37.66 -30.89 20.60
CA VAL A 1070 -37.74 -29.44 20.38
C VAL A 1070 -37.64 -29.11 18.89
N ARG A 1071 -36.79 -29.80 18.12
CA ARG A 1071 -36.70 -29.60 16.66
C ARG A 1071 -38.04 -29.85 15.98
N HIS A 1072 -38.69 -30.98 16.23
CA HIS A 1072 -39.94 -31.35 15.57
C HIS A 1072 -41.10 -30.42 15.99
N ALA A 1073 -41.23 -30.12 17.29
CA ALA A 1073 -42.25 -29.19 17.76
C ALA A 1073 -42.06 -27.76 17.23
N LEU A 1074 -40.82 -27.24 17.24
CA LEU A 1074 -40.50 -25.90 16.74
C LEU A 1074 -40.70 -25.79 15.22
N TRP A 1075 -40.22 -26.79 14.48
CA TRP A 1075 -40.34 -26.87 13.03
C TRP A 1075 -41.81 -26.88 12.59
N GLN A 1076 -42.65 -27.73 13.18
CA GLN A 1076 -44.07 -27.80 12.87
C GLN A 1076 -44.85 -26.55 13.30
N CYS A 1077 -44.42 -25.89 14.39
CA CYS A 1077 -44.98 -24.59 14.78
C CYS A 1077 -44.74 -23.54 13.69
N PHE A 1078 -43.50 -23.42 13.20
CA PHE A 1078 -43.17 -22.48 12.13
C PHE A 1078 -43.84 -22.83 10.80
N LEU A 1079 -43.84 -24.10 10.40
CA LEU A 1079 -44.47 -24.54 9.16
C LEU A 1079 -45.97 -24.22 9.14
N LYS A 1080 -46.69 -24.53 10.23
CA LYS A 1080 -48.12 -24.22 10.31
C LYS A 1080 -48.41 -22.72 10.32
N LYS A 1081 -47.59 -21.92 11.02
CA LYS A 1081 -47.71 -20.45 11.00
C LYS A 1081 -47.46 -19.85 9.62
N THR A 1082 -46.61 -20.47 8.84
CA THR A 1082 -46.16 -19.93 7.55
C THR A 1082 -47.02 -20.41 6.38
N PHE A 1083 -47.23 -21.72 6.30
CA PHE A 1083 -47.77 -22.39 5.12
C PHE A 1083 -49.10 -23.12 5.40
N GLY A 1084 -49.58 -23.10 6.65
CA GLY A 1084 -50.82 -23.73 7.07
C GLY A 1084 -50.68 -25.18 7.54
N ALA A 1085 -51.72 -25.69 8.21
CA ALA A 1085 -51.70 -27.00 8.87
C ALA A 1085 -51.60 -28.17 7.87
N ASP A 1086 -52.26 -28.06 6.72
CA ASP A 1086 -52.24 -29.11 5.68
C ASP A 1086 -50.82 -29.32 5.14
N PHE A 1087 -50.12 -28.23 4.80
CA PHE A 1087 -48.73 -28.30 4.33
C PHE A 1087 -47.79 -28.83 5.41
N ALA A 1088 -47.93 -28.34 6.65
CA ALA A 1088 -47.12 -28.78 7.78
C ALA A 1088 -47.26 -30.30 8.02
N THR A 1089 -48.47 -30.84 7.90
CA THR A 1089 -48.74 -32.28 8.02
C THR A 1089 -48.13 -33.07 6.86
N LYS A 1090 -48.33 -32.62 5.62
CA LYS A 1090 -47.79 -33.30 4.42
C LYS A 1090 -46.26 -33.37 4.44
N ILE A 1091 -45.59 -32.27 4.77
CA ILE A 1091 -44.12 -32.24 4.83
C ILE A 1091 -43.57 -33.01 6.03
N GLY A 1092 -44.32 -33.05 7.15
CA GLY A 1092 -44.02 -33.91 8.29
C GLY A 1092 -44.07 -35.39 7.91
N ASN A 1093 -45.13 -35.85 7.25
CA ASN A 1093 -45.26 -37.24 6.80
C ASN A 1093 -44.16 -37.60 5.78
N ALA A 1094 -43.85 -36.70 4.83
CA ALA A 1094 -42.78 -36.93 3.87
C ALA A 1094 -41.39 -37.00 4.52
N HIS A 1095 -41.18 -36.30 5.64
CA HIS A 1095 -39.96 -36.39 6.44
C HIS A 1095 -39.79 -37.79 7.06
N GLU A 1096 -40.87 -38.33 7.65
CA GLU A 1096 -40.89 -39.68 8.23
C GLU A 1096 -40.75 -40.77 7.15
N ASP A 1097 -41.45 -40.64 6.02
CA ASP A 1097 -41.39 -41.61 4.92
C ASP A 1097 -39.99 -41.70 4.29
N ALA A 1098 -39.30 -40.56 4.17
CA ALA A 1098 -37.94 -40.52 3.65
C ALA A 1098 -36.90 -41.11 4.62
N ARG A 1099 -37.22 -41.18 5.91
CA ARG A 1099 -36.30 -41.58 6.98
C ARG A 1099 -37.04 -42.39 8.04
N PRO A 1100 -37.44 -43.63 7.75
CA PRO A 1100 -38.18 -44.44 8.70
C PRO A 1100 -37.28 -44.75 9.92
N GLY A 1101 -37.65 -44.20 11.07
CA GLY A 1101 -37.11 -44.52 12.38
C GLY A 1101 -37.69 -45.81 12.96
N SER A 1102 -37.39 -46.10 14.22
CA SER A 1102 -38.10 -47.16 14.96
C SER A 1102 -39.58 -46.80 15.16
N ASP A 1103 -40.43 -47.78 15.46
CA ASP A 1103 -41.85 -47.52 15.77
C ASP A 1103 -42.03 -46.50 16.92
N ALA A 1104 -41.05 -46.43 17.85
CA ALA A 1104 -41.03 -45.46 18.94
C ALA A 1104 -40.54 -44.07 18.50
N ASP A 1105 -39.53 -44.00 17.62
CA ASP A 1105 -38.99 -42.77 17.00
C ASP A 1105 -40.07 -42.06 16.18
N ASN A 1106 -40.68 -42.78 15.22
CA ASN A 1106 -41.71 -42.24 14.34
C ASN A 1106 -42.95 -41.77 15.13
N LYS A 1107 -43.31 -42.49 16.19
CA LYS A 1107 -44.45 -42.13 17.05
C LYS A 1107 -44.15 -40.94 17.96
N ALA A 1108 -42.91 -40.79 18.44
CA ALA A 1108 -42.49 -39.61 19.18
C ALA A 1108 -42.51 -38.37 18.27
N ASP A 1109 -42.01 -38.50 17.05
CA ASP A 1109 -41.99 -37.42 16.06
C ASP A 1109 -43.39 -37.04 15.60
N GLU A 1110 -44.29 -38.00 15.35
CA GLU A 1110 -45.71 -37.74 15.06
C GLU A 1110 -46.39 -36.95 16.19
N ILE A 1111 -46.18 -37.37 17.44
CA ILE A 1111 -46.75 -36.70 18.62
C ILE A 1111 -46.18 -35.29 18.76
N ASN A 1112 -44.87 -35.11 18.61
CA ASN A 1112 -44.23 -33.80 18.70
C ASN A 1112 -44.60 -32.88 17.54
N ASN A 1113 -44.83 -33.43 16.35
CA ASN A 1113 -45.33 -32.69 15.20
C ASN A 1113 -46.74 -32.13 15.48
N ILE A 1114 -47.65 -32.97 16.01
CA ILE A 1114 -49.00 -32.55 16.43
C ILE A 1114 -48.91 -31.47 17.52
N LYS A 1115 -48.07 -31.68 18.53
CA LYS A 1115 -47.84 -30.72 19.63
C LYS A 1115 -47.29 -29.38 19.14
N GLY A 1116 -46.38 -29.40 18.16
CA GLY A 1116 -45.87 -28.19 17.50
C GLY A 1116 -46.96 -27.44 16.74
N GLN A 1117 -47.85 -28.16 16.04
CA GLN A 1117 -49.00 -27.55 15.38
C GLN A 1117 -50.03 -26.98 16.38
N GLN A 1118 -50.23 -27.63 17.54
CA GLN A 1118 -51.07 -27.07 18.62
C GLN A 1118 -50.41 -25.83 19.24
N LEU A 1119 -49.08 -25.81 19.40
CA LEU A 1119 -48.35 -24.64 19.84
C LEU A 1119 -48.56 -23.46 18.88
N ALA A 1120 -48.56 -23.69 17.57
CA ALA A 1120 -48.87 -22.65 16.58
C ALA A 1120 -50.27 -22.04 16.74
N ASP A 1121 -51.26 -22.79 17.25
CA ASP A 1121 -52.58 -22.23 17.54
C ASP A 1121 -52.59 -21.39 18.84
N ARG A 1122 -51.72 -21.73 19.79
CA ARG A 1122 -51.60 -21.05 21.09
C ARG A 1122 -50.82 -19.74 20.99
N VAL A 1123 -49.73 -19.71 20.22
CA VAL A 1123 -48.87 -18.52 20.13
C VAL A 1123 -49.42 -17.51 19.13
N LYS A 1124 -49.37 -16.23 19.47
CA LYS A 1124 -49.91 -15.17 18.60
C LYS A 1124 -49.02 -14.89 17.39
N GLU A 1125 -47.71 -14.85 17.62
CA GLU A 1125 -46.69 -14.48 16.62
C GLU A 1125 -45.70 -15.63 16.38
N PRO A 1126 -45.11 -15.78 15.18
CA PRO A 1126 -44.20 -16.88 14.89
C PRO A 1126 -42.96 -16.94 15.80
N TYR A 1127 -42.35 -15.81 16.16
CA TYR A 1127 -41.16 -15.82 17.03
C TYR A 1127 -41.42 -16.43 18.42
N LEU A 1128 -42.68 -16.47 18.89
CA LEU A 1128 -43.03 -17.09 20.17
C LEU A 1128 -43.00 -18.63 20.11
N CYS A 1129 -42.94 -19.23 18.91
CA CYS A 1129 -42.70 -20.67 18.77
C CYS A 1129 -41.36 -21.09 19.43
N PHE A 1130 -40.33 -20.23 19.40
CA PHE A 1130 -39.02 -20.52 20.01
C PHE A 1130 -39.13 -20.79 21.51
N GLU A 1131 -39.72 -19.84 22.25
CA GLU A 1131 -39.89 -19.97 23.70
C GLU A 1131 -40.90 -21.06 24.03
N GLY A 1132 -42.02 -21.11 23.30
CA GLY A 1132 -43.07 -22.10 23.53
C GLY A 1132 -42.58 -23.55 23.39
N ALA A 1133 -41.73 -23.86 22.41
CA ALA A 1133 -41.20 -25.22 22.25
C ALA A 1133 -40.25 -25.59 23.40
N ARG A 1134 -39.44 -24.64 23.89
CA ARG A 1134 -38.55 -24.83 25.05
C ARG A 1134 -39.33 -25.01 26.36
N GLU A 1135 -40.41 -24.26 26.52
CA GLU A 1135 -41.31 -24.37 27.67
C GLU A 1135 -42.04 -25.72 27.68
N MET A 1136 -42.52 -26.18 26.53
CA MET A 1136 -43.13 -27.51 26.40
C MET A 1136 -42.14 -28.64 26.75
N TRP A 1137 -40.88 -28.53 26.32
CA TRP A 1137 -39.82 -29.46 26.74
C TRP A 1137 -39.62 -29.42 28.27
N ALA A 1138 -39.42 -28.23 28.84
CA ALA A 1138 -39.19 -28.07 30.27
C ALA A 1138 -40.37 -28.54 31.14
N ALA A 1139 -41.60 -28.49 30.62
CA ALA A 1139 -42.81 -28.96 31.27
C ALA A 1139 -43.03 -30.48 31.13
N GLY A 1140 -42.17 -31.20 30.39
CA GLY A 1140 -42.37 -32.62 30.07
C GLY A 1140 -43.55 -32.86 29.12
N GLU A 1141 -43.98 -31.83 28.40
CA GLU A 1141 -45.10 -31.93 27.46
C GLU A 1141 -44.67 -32.55 26.13
N LEU A 1142 -43.40 -32.55 25.76
CA LEU A 1142 -42.91 -33.18 24.52
C LEU A 1142 -42.55 -34.66 24.75
N GLN A 1143 -42.71 -35.45 23.70
CA GLN A 1143 -42.51 -36.90 23.72
C GLN A 1143 -41.05 -37.24 23.44
N THR A 1144 -40.41 -38.02 24.31
CA THR A 1144 -39.11 -38.64 24.00
C THR A 1144 -39.32 -40.01 23.38
N ARG A 1145 -38.28 -40.55 22.73
CA ARG A 1145 -38.33 -41.90 22.16
C ARG A 1145 -38.36 -42.96 23.25
N THR A 1146 -37.60 -42.72 24.33
CA THR A 1146 -37.55 -43.56 25.53
C THR A 1146 -38.90 -43.76 26.22
N ASP A 1147 -39.82 -42.80 26.12
CA ASP A 1147 -41.16 -42.91 26.73
C ASP A 1147 -42.09 -43.90 25.99
N LEU A 1148 -41.76 -44.27 24.75
CA LEU A 1148 -42.58 -45.11 23.86
C LEU A 1148 -42.00 -46.51 23.65
N GLU A 1149 -40.73 -46.71 24.00
CA GLU A 1149 -40.11 -48.03 24.14
C GLU A 1149 -40.57 -48.64 25.47
N GLY A 1150 -41.43 -49.65 25.46
CA GLY A 1150 -41.89 -50.30 26.69
C GLY A 1150 -40.72 -50.83 27.53
N ASP A 1151 -40.79 -50.62 28.86
CA ASP A 1151 -39.79 -50.95 29.91
C ASP A 1151 -38.37 -51.31 29.40
N PRO A 1152 -37.43 -50.36 29.39
CA PRO A 1152 -36.07 -50.58 28.91
C PRO A 1152 -35.17 -51.24 29.98
N THR A 1153 -35.63 -52.31 30.62
CA THR A 1153 -34.70 -53.28 31.24
C THR A 1153 -33.96 -54.09 30.20
#